data_AF-I4B284-F1
#
_entry.id   AF-I4B284-F1
#
_cell.length_a   1.000
_cell.length_b   1.000
_cell.length_c   1.000
_cell.angle_alpha   90.00
_cell.angle_beta   90.00
_cell.angle_gamma   90.00
#
_symmetry.space_group_name_H-M   'P 1'
#
loop_
_entity.id
_entity.type
_entity.pdbx_description
1 polymer ?
#
loop_
_entity_poly.entity_id
_entity_poly.type
_entity_poly.pdbx_seq_one_letter_code
_entity_poly.pdbx_strand_id
1 'polypeptide(L)'
;MFNAKIPVLTLPQRHRSGVCSTVRALVAGLLLATTLMRAQCQQLLEEETDVRVSKQVPDAGGCGTMPTTISIEFSTAMKASTVSAVNAGGACTANVQVSGDNFASCINFSAAPQETNGGTTFAYTPVNPFPAGGSYKIRVKTDAETSSGKKLSHEYTSPSGFGGQAQILITEVGMCRWTNRSCWIEIHNKSSQCTANLSDYRLRSTYREVGGSGFTNAAVNFTLPSVPMAPGTFVVLRGKANNYGDYVNGPGLIYIAQDINPPADPNVTPSVDEIPWWNLNGSMEIIHVPSGNSTDFVRFGASTVTPSGTGGAWNATGMPAMWAIDDANYGKSVARNASLSDSDQGSDWAQQAYATPGAPNDVTCDTDSDNDGIPDCSEVQGSTYSGLNLYAMGARVGQRDIFIEVDYMDSADPGVIPHKAALDKVKAVFNAKGYKLHFDVGDLYHPTSGINEAMHDLGNASARVPFAQGISLGASADSANFFNYKAGHMDIGRRNIFYYMLFAYSRNPDGSAGSSGVAEIEGNDSIVSLGNWGLAADSNRLINYQASTLMHEWGHNLGLRHGGNDDVNYKPNYFSIMNYHYQLAGLPTLNNNPGDRYYLYRRNTFGDCSLITSVSQLTNNFNSATFLMDYSASAGSSITETAISESSGLYYPGSAAVDYNCNGSINGSNINKNLNGTGNGDETLNGFDDWTKVNASGIIFHRKSAGTDSGYFQTIDGEKLHIDPVGNDRQPVVDEPDMAWAREK
;
A
#
# COMPACT_ATOMS: atom_id res chain seq x y z
N MET A 1 -0.35 28.40 48.90
CA MET A 1 -0.79 29.45 49.87
C MET A 1 -2.32 29.51 49.76
N PHE A 2 -3.19 29.25 50.73
CA PHE A 2 -3.15 28.99 52.17
C PHE A 2 -4.28 27.99 52.50
N ASN A 3 -4.04 27.14 53.51
CA ASN A 3 -5.02 26.27 54.19
C ASN A 3 -6.20 27.05 54.79
N ALA A 4 -7.40 26.43 54.88
CA ALA A 4 -8.12 26.29 56.17
C ALA A 4 -9.48 25.54 56.07
N LYS A 5 -9.50 24.36 56.72
CA LYS A 5 -10.49 23.83 57.67
C LYS A 5 -12.01 23.92 57.34
N ILE A 6 -12.57 22.75 57.10
CA ILE A 6 -14.00 22.41 57.30
C ILE A 6 -14.25 22.17 58.80
N PRO A 7 -15.30 22.74 59.41
CA PRO A 7 -15.92 22.17 60.59
C PRO A 7 -17.19 21.39 60.21
N VAL A 8 -17.20 20.12 60.59
CA VAL A 8 -18.40 19.28 60.63
C VAL A 8 -19.31 19.82 61.75
N LEU A 9 -20.51 20.27 61.40
CA LEU A 9 -21.58 20.53 62.36
C LEU A 9 -22.56 19.36 62.31
N THR A 10 -22.46 18.46 63.29
CA THR A 10 -23.48 17.45 63.59
C THR A 10 -24.70 18.14 64.22
N LEU A 11 -25.85 18.05 63.56
CA LEU A 11 -27.16 18.42 64.13
C LEU A 11 -28.05 17.17 64.21
N PRO A 12 -28.72 16.90 65.34
CA PRO A 12 -29.61 15.76 65.49
C PRO A 12 -30.96 16.03 64.81
N GLN A 13 -31.59 14.95 64.34
CA GLN A 13 -32.93 14.95 63.74
C GLN A 13 -33.99 15.55 64.68
N ARG A 14 -34.76 16.53 64.19
CA ARG A 14 -36.23 16.47 64.10
C ARG A 14 -36.84 17.74 63.47
N HIS A 15 -37.68 17.50 62.45
CA HIS A 15 -38.74 18.35 61.90
C HIS A 15 -38.48 19.84 61.65
N ARG A 16 -38.15 20.16 60.39
CA ARG A 16 -38.68 21.33 59.64
C ARG A 16 -38.35 21.16 58.13
N SER A 17 -38.94 20.14 57.50
CA SER A 17 -38.69 19.76 56.10
C SER A 17 -39.56 20.49 55.06
N GLY A 18 -40.50 21.36 55.46
CA GLY A 18 -41.42 22.00 54.49
C GLY A 18 -40.94 23.33 53.90
N VAL A 19 -40.34 24.21 54.70
CA VAL A 19 -40.12 25.62 54.32
C VAL A 19 -38.72 25.88 53.74
N CYS A 20 -37.68 25.17 54.22
CA CYS A 20 -36.33 25.31 53.66
C CYS A 20 -36.18 24.64 52.28
N SER A 21 -36.98 23.62 51.97
CA SER A 21 -36.98 22.95 50.65
C SER A 21 -37.60 23.85 49.58
N THR A 22 -38.72 24.50 49.89
CA THR A 22 -39.38 25.46 48.98
C THR A 22 -38.56 26.72 48.79
N VAL A 23 -37.92 27.26 49.85
CA VAL A 23 -37.03 28.43 49.71
C VAL A 23 -35.73 28.08 48.97
N ARG A 24 -35.12 26.91 49.20
CA ARG A 24 -33.96 26.47 48.40
C ARG A 24 -34.33 26.15 46.95
N ALA A 25 -35.50 25.58 46.67
CA ALA A 25 -35.96 25.34 45.31
C ALA A 25 -36.34 26.64 44.59
N LEU A 26 -36.93 27.62 45.29
CA LEU A 26 -37.16 28.96 44.74
C LEU A 26 -35.84 29.70 44.50
N VAL A 27 -34.89 29.67 45.44
CA VAL A 27 -33.59 30.35 45.29
C VAL A 27 -32.73 29.66 44.23
N ALA A 28 -32.72 28.33 44.16
CA ALA A 28 -32.02 27.59 43.10
C ALA A 28 -32.71 27.77 41.74
N GLY A 29 -34.03 27.83 41.69
CA GLY A 29 -34.81 28.13 40.48
C GLY A 29 -34.64 29.57 40.01
N LEU A 30 -34.56 30.54 40.92
CA LEU A 30 -34.27 31.94 40.62
C LEU A 30 -32.82 32.13 40.19
N LEU A 31 -31.86 31.44 40.84
CA LEU A 31 -30.47 31.42 40.39
C LEU A 31 -30.35 30.77 39.01
N LEU A 32 -30.92 29.59 38.77
CA LEU A 32 -30.92 28.94 37.45
C LEU A 32 -31.56 29.84 36.39
N ALA A 33 -32.71 30.47 36.69
CA ALA A 33 -33.36 31.39 35.77
C ALA A 33 -32.51 32.64 35.49
N THR A 34 -31.81 33.19 36.48
CA THR A 34 -30.87 34.31 36.27
C THR A 34 -29.59 33.91 35.55
N THR A 35 -29.11 32.68 35.71
CA THR A 35 -27.93 32.16 35.00
C THR A 35 -28.27 31.77 33.57
N LEU A 36 -29.45 31.21 33.32
CA LEU A 36 -29.99 30.95 31.97
C LEU A 36 -30.35 32.26 31.26
N MET A 37 -30.96 33.24 31.94
CA MET A 37 -31.16 34.57 31.38
C MET A 37 -29.83 35.29 31.15
N ARG A 38 -28.82 35.16 32.02
CA ARG A 38 -27.48 35.72 31.76
C ARG A 38 -26.78 35.02 30.60
N ALA A 39 -26.89 33.70 30.48
CA ALA A 39 -26.30 32.94 29.39
C ALA A 39 -27.01 33.24 28.07
N GLN A 40 -28.35 33.30 28.05
CA GLN A 40 -29.11 33.74 26.87
C GLN A 40 -28.88 35.21 26.56
N CYS A 41 -28.74 36.08 27.57
CA CYS A 41 -28.45 37.49 27.35
C CYS A 41 -26.99 37.71 26.93
N GLN A 42 -26.01 36.92 27.41
CA GLN A 42 -24.63 36.90 26.92
C GLN A 42 -24.54 36.32 25.51
N GLN A 43 -25.29 35.26 25.19
CA GLN A 43 -25.35 34.69 23.85
C GLN A 43 -26.02 35.66 22.86
N LEU A 44 -27.06 36.38 23.30
CA LEU A 44 -27.68 37.48 22.54
C LEU A 44 -26.77 38.72 22.44
N LEU A 45 -25.94 39.00 23.46
CA LEU A 45 -24.93 40.08 23.44
C LEU A 45 -23.71 39.71 22.57
N GLU A 46 -23.32 38.43 22.52
CA GLU A 46 -22.26 37.89 21.66
C GLU A 46 -22.72 37.85 20.20
N GLU A 47 -23.98 37.48 19.92
CA GLU A 47 -24.59 37.59 18.58
C GLU A 47 -24.69 39.05 18.09
N GLU A 48 -24.83 40.03 18.99
CA GLU A 48 -24.83 41.44 18.62
C GLU A 48 -23.44 42.07 18.49
N THR A 49 -22.38 41.40 18.96
CA THR A 49 -21.01 41.96 18.98
C THR A 49 -20.05 41.33 17.97
N ASP A 50 -20.33 40.11 17.48
CA ASP A 50 -19.54 39.46 16.43
C ASP A 50 -20.21 39.59 15.04
N VAL A 51 -19.97 40.73 14.39
CA VAL A 51 -20.35 40.94 12.99
C VAL A 51 -19.42 40.14 12.09
N ARG A 52 -19.94 39.13 11.39
CA ARG A 52 -19.17 38.25 10.51
C ARG A 52 -19.98 37.84 9.29
N VAL A 53 -19.30 37.31 8.27
CA VAL A 53 -19.97 36.53 7.21
C VAL A 53 -20.38 35.19 7.82
N SER A 54 -21.68 34.90 7.82
CA SER A 54 -22.24 33.63 8.32
C SER A 54 -22.30 32.57 7.23
N LYS A 55 -22.49 32.98 5.97
CA LYS A 55 -22.57 32.08 4.81
C LYS A 55 -22.23 32.80 3.50
N GLN A 56 -21.71 32.06 2.53
CA GLN A 56 -21.64 32.48 1.13
C GLN A 56 -22.39 31.48 0.26
N VAL A 57 -22.94 31.93 -0.87
CA VAL A 57 -23.50 31.07 -1.93
C VAL A 57 -22.90 31.52 -3.27
N PRO A 58 -22.34 30.61 -4.08
CA PRO A 58 -22.13 29.19 -3.79
C PRO A 58 -21.25 28.96 -2.56
N ASP A 59 -21.49 27.83 -1.90
CA ASP A 59 -20.69 27.42 -0.75
C ASP A 59 -19.21 27.31 -1.15
N ALA A 60 -18.30 27.66 -0.24
CA ALA A 60 -16.88 27.52 -0.49
C ALA A 60 -16.53 26.05 -0.73
N GLY A 61 -15.81 25.75 -1.81
CA GLY A 61 -15.56 24.40 -2.30
C GLY A 61 -16.52 23.94 -3.41
N GLY A 62 -17.57 24.70 -3.73
CA GLY A 62 -18.52 24.35 -4.79
C GLY A 62 -17.88 24.26 -6.18
N CYS A 63 -17.94 23.08 -6.80
CA CYS A 63 -17.38 22.77 -8.11
C CYS A 63 -18.45 22.65 -9.20
N GLY A 64 -18.04 22.80 -10.47
CA GLY A 64 -18.90 22.60 -11.63
C GLY A 64 -19.52 23.88 -12.18
N THR A 65 -20.85 23.91 -12.32
CA THR A 65 -21.58 24.95 -13.04
C THR A 65 -21.39 26.32 -12.39
N MET A 66 -20.92 27.28 -13.20
CA MET A 66 -20.76 28.66 -12.76
C MET A 66 -22.11 29.26 -12.35
N PRO A 67 -22.19 29.91 -11.18
CA PRO A 67 -23.43 30.54 -10.76
C PRO A 67 -23.72 31.77 -11.62
N THR A 68 -24.99 32.09 -11.81
CA THR A 68 -25.39 33.36 -12.43
C THR A 68 -25.42 34.52 -11.43
N THR A 69 -25.44 34.21 -10.12
CA THR A 69 -25.41 35.16 -9.01
C THR A 69 -24.67 34.57 -7.82
N ILE A 70 -24.03 35.41 -7.00
CA ILE A 70 -23.52 34.99 -5.69
C ILE A 70 -24.33 35.69 -4.59
N SER A 71 -24.37 35.13 -3.39
CA SER A 71 -24.90 35.81 -2.21
C SER A 71 -23.99 35.66 -1.00
N ILE A 72 -24.05 36.67 -0.13
CA ILE A 72 -23.32 36.71 1.13
C ILE A 72 -24.33 36.97 2.23
N GLU A 73 -24.32 36.12 3.24
CA GLU A 73 -25.12 36.25 4.45
C GLU A 73 -24.22 36.67 5.61
N PHE A 74 -24.70 37.60 6.41
CA PHE A 74 -24.01 38.13 7.59
C PHE A 74 -24.72 37.68 8.87
N SER A 75 -23.99 37.63 9.98
CA SER A 75 -24.56 37.30 11.30
C SER A 75 -25.60 38.30 11.80
N THR A 76 -25.64 39.51 11.23
CA THR A 76 -26.59 40.57 11.58
C THR A 76 -26.86 41.49 10.39
N ALA A 77 -27.83 42.39 10.52
CA ALA A 77 -28.22 43.32 9.46
C ALA A 77 -27.12 44.36 9.19
N MET A 78 -26.70 44.47 7.94
CA MET A 78 -25.62 45.36 7.50
C MET A 78 -26.13 46.64 6.87
N LYS A 79 -25.33 47.71 6.93
CA LYS A 79 -25.60 48.96 6.23
C LYS A 79 -25.25 48.81 4.76
N ALA A 80 -26.28 48.76 3.91
CA ALA A 80 -26.17 48.50 2.47
C ALA A 80 -25.10 49.33 1.74
N SER A 81 -24.91 50.60 2.10
CA SER A 81 -23.91 51.47 1.47
C SER A 81 -22.46 51.03 1.69
N THR A 82 -22.20 50.16 2.68
CA THR A 82 -20.86 49.67 3.04
C THR A 82 -20.60 48.24 2.57
N VAL A 83 -21.63 47.53 2.13
CA VAL A 83 -21.54 46.18 1.57
C VAL A 83 -21.39 46.31 0.04
N SER A 84 -20.35 47.02 -0.39
CA SER A 84 -20.18 47.52 -1.76
C SER A 84 -19.67 46.47 -2.75
N ALA A 85 -20.01 46.62 -4.02
CA ALA A 85 -19.54 45.81 -5.14
C ALA A 85 -18.54 46.57 -6.02
N VAL A 86 -17.63 45.85 -6.70
CA VAL A 86 -16.80 46.44 -7.77
C VAL A 86 -17.67 46.60 -9.01
N ASN A 87 -17.99 47.83 -9.41
CA ASN A 87 -18.92 48.09 -10.52
C ASN A 87 -18.24 48.53 -11.82
N ALA A 88 -16.94 48.84 -11.79
CA ALA A 88 -16.13 49.20 -12.97
C ALA A 88 -14.63 49.10 -12.68
N GLY A 89 -13.82 48.88 -13.72
CA GLY A 89 -12.36 49.03 -13.68
C GLY A 89 -11.57 47.86 -13.10
N GLY A 90 -12.21 46.79 -12.62
CA GLY A 90 -11.55 45.52 -12.25
C GLY A 90 -10.59 45.60 -11.05
N ALA A 91 -10.36 46.77 -10.46
CA ALA A 91 -9.54 46.91 -9.27
C ALA A 91 -10.29 46.42 -8.02
N CYS A 92 -9.64 45.63 -7.17
CA CYS A 92 -10.20 45.10 -5.93
C CYS A 92 -10.25 46.16 -4.81
N THR A 93 -11.05 47.22 -5.01
CA THR A 93 -11.18 48.34 -4.05
C THR A 93 -12.41 48.24 -3.15
N ALA A 94 -13.51 47.65 -3.66
CA ALA A 94 -14.76 47.50 -2.91
C ALA A 94 -14.63 46.61 -1.66
N ASN A 95 -15.62 46.68 -0.77
CA ASN A 95 -15.64 45.89 0.46
C ASN A 95 -15.99 44.43 0.21
N VAL A 96 -16.81 44.13 -0.79
CA VAL A 96 -17.03 42.78 -1.29
C VAL A 96 -16.33 42.59 -2.62
N GLN A 97 -15.48 41.58 -2.69
CA GLN A 97 -14.55 41.31 -3.78
C GLN A 97 -14.71 39.89 -4.25
N VAL A 98 -14.68 39.67 -5.56
CA VAL A 98 -14.65 38.34 -6.15
C VAL A 98 -13.53 38.31 -7.17
N SER A 99 -12.62 37.35 -7.04
CA SER A 99 -11.41 37.28 -7.86
C SER A 99 -11.03 35.84 -8.15
N GLY A 100 -10.53 35.59 -9.37
CA GLY A 100 -9.93 34.31 -9.76
C GLY A 100 -8.40 34.32 -9.84
N ASP A 101 -7.75 35.41 -9.43
CA ASP A 101 -6.31 35.65 -9.57
C ASP A 101 -5.66 36.17 -8.28
N ASN A 102 -6.11 35.65 -7.12
CA ASN A 102 -5.67 36.06 -5.79
C ASN A 102 -5.83 37.58 -5.52
N PHE A 103 -6.93 38.16 -6.01
CA PHE A 103 -7.30 39.56 -5.85
C PHE A 103 -6.35 40.55 -6.54
N ALA A 104 -5.62 40.10 -7.57
CA ALA A 104 -4.92 41.01 -8.48
C ALA A 104 -5.92 41.81 -9.34
N SER A 105 -7.02 41.16 -9.75
CA SER A 105 -8.19 41.77 -10.37
C SER A 105 -9.50 41.19 -9.79
N CYS A 106 -10.58 41.96 -9.93
CA CYS A 106 -11.89 41.63 -9.40
C CYS A 106 -12.97 41.63 -10.48
N ILE A 107 -13.93 40.72 -10.33
CA ILE A 107 -15.13 40.62 -11.16
C ILE A 107 -16.01 41.84 -10.95
N ASN A 108 -16.44 42.44 -12.06
CA ASN A 108 -17.35 43.57 -12.05
C ASN A 108 -18.81 43.09 -11.91
N PHE A 109 -19.60 43.82 -11.13
CA PHE A 109 -21.02 43.59 -10.92
C PHE A 109 -21.87 44.63 -11.63
N SER A 110 -23.02 44.19 -12.13
CA SER A 110 -23.91 44.98 -12.99
C SER A 110 -24.64 46.11 -12.25
N ALA A 111 -24.76 45.99 -10.93
CA ALA A 111 -25.42 46.95 -10.07
C ALA A 111 -24.93 46.81 -8.62
N ALA A 112 -25.38 47.72 -7.76
CA ALA A 112 -25.30 47.53 -6.32
C ALA A 112 -26.00 46.22 -5.90
N PRO A 113 -25.54 45.54 -4.83
CA PRO A 113 -26.13 44.28 -4.41
C PRO A 113 -27.59 44.42 -4.03
N GLN A 114 -28.36 43.37 -4.31
CA GLN A 114 -29.75 43.27 -3.90
C GLN A 114 -29.82 42.81 -2.45
N GLU A 115 -30.31 43.68 -1.59
CA GLU A 115 -30.54 43.40 -0.17
C GLU A 115 -31.82 42.59 0.01
N THR A 116 -31.75 41.51 0.80
CA THR A 116 -32.89 40.68 1.18
C THR A 116 -32.80 40.27 2.65
N ASN A 117 -33.82 39.58 3.18
CA ASN A 117 -33.87 39.07 4.56
C ASN A 117 -33.65 40.12 5.66
N GLY A 118 -34.13 41.35 5.43
CA GLY A 118 -34.02 42.42 6.42
C GLY A 118 -32.59 42.95 6.61
N GLY A 119 -31.76 42.88 5.56
CA GLY A 119 -30.41 43.46 5.56
C GLY A 119 -29.30 42.50 5.92
N THR A 120 -29.59 41.21 6.11
CA THR A 120 -28.59 40.19 6.44
C THR A 120 -28.03 39.49 5.21
N THR A 121 -28.72 39.53 4.06
CA THR A 121 -28.30 38.84 2.83
C THR A 121 -28.17 39.80 1.66
N PHE A 122 -27.04 39.74 0.96
CA PHE A 122 -26.73 40.57 -0.20
C PHE A 122 -26.40 39.69 -1.40
N ALA A 123 -27.17 39.85 -2.48
CA ALA A 123 -26.97 39.11 -3.73
C ALA A 123 -26.30 40.00 -4.80
N TYR A 124 -25.35 39.42 -5.52
CA TYR A 124 -24.54 40.09 -6.53
C TYR A 124 -24.63 39.38 -7.88
N THR A 125 -24.92 40.15 -8.94
CA THR A 125 -25.01 39.65 -10.32
C THR A 125 -23.85 40.20 -11.14
N PRO A 126 -22.89 39.36 -11.58
CA PRO A 126 -21.74 39.82 -12.34
C PRO A 126 -22.20 40.41 -13.69
N VAL A 127 -21.44 41.37 -14.23
CA VAL A 127 -21.74 41.99 -15.53
C VAL A 127 -21.71 40.96 -16.66
N ASN A 128 -20.71 40.09 -16.62
CA ASN A 128 -20.53 38.99 -17.54
C ASN A 128 -20.65 37.67 -16.76
N PRO A 129 -21.17 36.58 -17.38
CA PRO A 129 -21.09 35.25 -16.77
C PRO A 129 -19.66 34.93 -16.37
N PHE A 130 -19.47 34.25 -15.23
CA PHE A 130 -18.15 33.77 -14.85
C PHE A 130 -17.60 32.86 -15.96
N PRO A 131 -16.37 33.08 -16.43
CA PRO A 131 -15.70 32.16 -17.33
C PRO A 131 -15.79 30.71 -16.85
N ALA A 132 -16.22 29.81 -17.73
CA ALA A 132 -16.30 28.38 -17.43
C ALA A 132 -14.91 27.84 -17.04
N GLY A 133 -14.87 26.91 -16.09
CA GLY A 133 -13.63 26.31 -15.59
C GLY A 133 -12.79 27.18 -14.64
N GLY A 134 -13.09 28.47 -14.46
CA GLY A 134 -12.37 29.34 -13.50
C GLY A 134 -12.66 29.02 -12.03
N SER A 135 -11.74 29.32 -11.11
CA SER A 135 -11.97 29.26 -9.66
C SER A 135 -11.94 30.66 -9.06
N TYR A 136 -12.92 31.01 -8.23
CA TYR A 136 -13.12 32.36 -7.72
C TYR A 136 -13.22 32.37 -6.18
N LYS A 137 -12.51 33.27 -5.52
CA LYS A 137 -12.65 33.51 -4.07
C LYS A 137 -13.44 34.78 -3.81
N ILE A 138 -14.22 34.78 -2.73
CA ILE A 138 -14.91 35.97 -2.20
C ILE A 138 -14.07 36.52 -1.05
N ARG A 139 -13.91 37.84 -0.99
CA ARG A 139 -13.36 38.55 0.17
C ARG A 139 -14.31 39.64 0.62
N VAL A 140 -14.53 39.73 1.93
CA VAL A 140 -15.27 40.80 2.59
C VAL A 140 -14.37 41.52 3.58
N LYS A 141 -14.05 42.78 3.28
CA LYS A 141 -13.19 43.65 4.10
C LYS A 141 -13.86 44.04 5.41
N THR A 142 -13.04 44.38 6.40
CA THR A 142 -13.48 44.88 7.71
C THR A 142 -14.27 46.19 7.67
N ASP A 143 -14.22 46.93 6.55
CA ASP A 143 -14.93 48.21 6.40
C ASP A 143 -16.43 48.07 6.08
N ALA A 144 -16.95 46.86 5.89
CA ALA A 144 -18.39 46.63 5.91
C ALA A 144 -18.91 46.71 7.36
N GLU A 145 -19.98 47.48 7.58
CA GLU A 145 -20.50 47.81 8.91
C GLU A 145 -22.03 47.68 9.00
N THR A 146 -22.54 47.57 10.23
CA THR A 146 -23.98 47.66 10.54
C THR A 146 -24.46 49.11 10.51
N SER A 147 -25.78 49.34 10.57
CA SER A 147 -26.36 50.69 10.68
C SER A 147 -25.91 51.44 11.94
N SER A 148 -25.48 50.71 12.98
CA SER A 148 -24.92 51.26 14.23
C SER A 148 -23.42 51.58 14.16
N GLY A 149 -22.75 51.28 13.03
CA GLY A 149 -21.30 51.51 12.84
C GLY A 149 -20.39 50.41 13.36
N LYS A 150 -20.94 49.26 13.82
CA LYS A 150 -20.12 48.08 14.14
C LYS A 150 -19.58 47.43 12.86
N LYS A 151 -18.26 47.31 12.75
CA LYS A 151 -17.53 46.70 11.63
C LYS A 151 -17.45 45.17 11.75
N LEU A 152 -17.11 44.48 10.67
CA LEU A 152 -16.76 43.06 10.72
C LEU A 152 -15.60 42.83 11.70
N SER A 153 -15.67 41.74 12.47
CA SER A 153 -14.65 41.39 13.46
C SER A 153 -13.29 41.10 12.81
N HIS A 154 -13.29 40.44 11.65
CA HIS A 154 -12.10 40.17 10.83
C HIS A 154 -12.46 40.20 9.34
N GLU A 155 -11.45 40.36 8.47
CA GLU A 155 -11.62 40.17 7.03
C GLU A 155 -11.99 38.71 6.75
N TYR A 156 -13.05 38.50 5.97
CA TYR A 156 -13.43 37.18 5.49
C TYR A 156 -12.79 36.97 4.11
N THR A 157 -12.07 35.86 3.91
CA THR A 157 -11.72 35.36 2.58
C THR A 157 -12.18 33.91 2.49
N SER A 158 -12.90 33.55 1.41
CA SER A 158 -13.35 32.18 1.17
C SER A 158 -12.18 31.20 1.30
N PRO A 159 -12.29 30.15 2.12
CA PRO A 159 -11.19 29.19 2.30
C PRO A 159 -10.77 28.55 0.96
N SER A 160 -11.76 27.99 0.27
CA SER A 160 -11.59 27.15 -0.92
C SER A 160 -12.10 27.76 -2.22
N GLY A 161 -12.79 28.91 -2.22
CA GLY A 161 -13.37 29.53 -3.43
C GLY A 161 -14.63 28.83 -3.94
N PHE A 162 -15.14 29.20 -5.11
CA PHE A 162 -16.27 28.59 -5.81
C PHE A 162 -16.05 28.68 -7.31
N GLY A 163 -16.72 27.80 -8.06
CA GLY A 163 -16.37 27.62 -9.46
C GLY A 163 -15.01 26.91 -9.57
N GLY A 164 -14.87 26.10 -10.59
CA GLY A 164 -13.70 25.26 -10.80
C GLY A 164 -14.13 23.90 -11.29
N GLN A 165 -13.22 23.22 -11.96
CA GLN A 165 -13.39 21.85 -12.39
C GLN A 165 -12.21 21.04 -11.89
N ALA A 166 -12.44 19.75 -11.67
CA ALA A 166 -11.32 18.85 -11.46
C ALA A 166 -10.42 18.89 -12.70
N GLN A 167 -9.11 18.92 -12.45
CA GLN A 167 -8.10 19.01 -13.49
C GLN A 167 -7.30 17.72 -13.42
N ILE A 168 -7.52 16.83 -14.38
CA ILE A 168 -6.79 15.57 -14.46
C ILE A 168 -5.59 15.76 -15.38
N LEU A 169 -4.43 15.39 -14.87
CA LEU A 169 -3.13 15.45 -15.55
C LEU A 169 -2.55 14.04 -15.64
N ILE A 170 -1.91 13.69 -16.75
CA ILE A 170 -1.08 12.51 -16.89
C ILE A 170 0.31 12.86 -16.37
N THR A 171 0.83 12.07 -15.44
CA THR A 171 2.05 12.41 -14.69
C THR A 171 3.21 11.44 -14.91
N GLU A 172 2.91 10.16 -15.16
CA GLU A 172 3.91 9.13 -15.40
C GLU A 172 3.38 8.05 -16.33
N VAL A 173 4.25 7.54 -17.20
CA VAL A 173 3.93 6.51 -18.20
C VAL A 173 4.97 5.40 -18.15
N GLY A 174 4.54 4.19 -17.81
CA GLY A 174 5.34 2.97 -17.95
C GLY A 174 5.06 2.26 -19.27
N MET A 175 5.98 1.40 -19.74
CA MET A 175 5.84 0.70 -21.03
C MET A 175 5.52 -0.79 -20.91
N CYS A 176 4.94 -1.36 -21.96
CA CYS A 176 4.88 -2.80 -22.12
C CYS A 176 6.12 -3.38 -22.77
N ARG A 177 6.63 -4.48 -22.22
CA ARG A 177 7.75 -5.25 -22.77
C ARG A 177 7.32 -6.40 -23.69
N TRP A 178 6.21 -7.04 -23.38
CA TRP A 178 5.62 -8.12 -24.18
C TRP A 178 4.14 -7.85 -24.41
N THR A 179 3.60 -8.44 -25.48
CA THR A 179 2.19 -8.30 -25.86
C THR A 179 1.24 -8.84 -24.79
N ASN A 180 1.64 -9.86 -24.04
CA ASN A 180 0.86 -10.43 -22.94
C ASN A 180 1.03 -9.72 -21.58
N ARG A 181 1.77 -8.61 -21.51
CA ARG A 181 1.87 -7.79 -20.29
C ARG A 181 1.09 -6.48 -20.43
N SER A 182 0.68 -5.95 -19.28
CA SER A 182 -0.02 -4.66 -19.19
C SER A 182 0.97 -3.52 -19.02
N CYS A 183 0.65 -2.37 -19.64
CA CYS A 183 1.33 -1.11 -19.39
C CYS A 183 0.48 -0.32 -18.38
N TRP A 184 1.04 0.76 -17.86
CA TRP A 184 0.36 1.58 -16.87
C TRP A 184 0.61 3.06 -17.13
N ILE A 185 -0.38 3.85 -16.77
CA ILE A 185 -0.38 5.31 -16.86
C ILE A 185 -0.87 5.87 -15.54
N GLU A 186 -0.18 6.87 -15.01
CA GLU A 186 -0.59 7.59 -13.83
C GLU A 186 -1.32 8.87 -14.20
N ILE A 187 -2.41 9.12 -13.48
CA ILE A 187 -3.15 10.37 -13.54
C ILE A 187 -3.24 11.01 -12.15
N HIS A 188 -3.27 12.34 -12.14
CA HIS A 188 -3.27 13.16 -10.94
C HIS A 188 -4.38 14.21 -11.02
N ASN A 189 -5.09 14.42 -9.90
CA ASN A 189 -6.00 15.56 -9.78
C ASN A 189 -5.24 16.80 -9.28
N LYS A 190 -4.76 17.63 -10.22
CA LYS A 190 -4.01 18.86 -9.93
C LYS A 190 -4.87 20.00 -9.37
N SER A 191 -6.19 19.84 -9.33
CA SER A 191 -7.05 20.90 -8.79
C SER A 191 -6.81 21.05 -7.29
N SER A 192 -6.88 22.28 -6.79
CA SER A 192 -6.72 22.58 -5.36
C SER A 192 -8.04 22.50 -4.56
N GLN A 193 -9.14 22.17 -5.22
CA GLN A 193 -10.49 22.33 -4.67
C GLN A 193 -11.43 21.18 -5.04
N CYS A 194 -11.37 20.67 -6.27
CA CYS A 194 -12.44 19.85 -6.83
C CYS A 194 -12.09 18.37 -6.86
N THR A 195 -12.87 17.56 -6.16
CA THR A 195 -12.84 16.10 -6.33
C THR A 195 -13.35 15.75 -7.73
N ALA A 196 -12.55 15.02 -8.49
CA ALA A 196 -12.98 14.41 -9.75
C ALA A 196 -13.67 13.08 -9.45
N ASN A 197 -14.59 12.64 -10.31
CA ASN A 197 -14.97 11.24 -10.36
C ASN A 197 -14.45 10.65 -11.67
N LEU A 198 -13.70 9.55 -11.61
CA LEU A 198 -13.16 8.89 -12.80
C LEU A 198 -14.22 8.53 -13.83
N SER A 199 -15.45 8.22 -13.42
CA SER A 199 -16.55 7.93 -14.36
C SER A 199 -16.96 9.13 -15.23
N ASP A 200 -16.57 10.35 -14.86
CA ASP A 200 -16.78 11.56 -15.67
C ASP A 200 -15.71 11.71 -16.76
N TYR A 201 -14.75 10.78 -16.83
CA TYR A 201 -13.65 10.78 -17.77
C TYR A 201 -13.56 9.47 -18.57
N ARG A 202 -12.85 9.52 -19.68
CA ARG A 202 -12.44 8.36 -20.49
C ARG A 202 -10.95 8.40 -20.71
N LEU A 203 -10.31 7.24 -20.69
CA LEU A 203 -8.98 7.06 -21.24
C LEU A 203 -9.12 6.72 -22.71
N ARG A 204 -8.60 7.54 -23.62
CA ARG A 204 -8.44 7.19 -25.03
C ARG A 204 -6.99 6.86 -25.30
N SER A 205 -6.72 5.61 -25.70
CA SER A 205 -5.36 5.09 -25.81
C SER A 205 -5.19 4.16 -27.00
N THR A 206 -3.95 4.00 -27.48
CA THR A 206 -3.57 2.83 -28.26
C THR A 206 -3.86 1.56 -27.47
N TYR A 207 -4.16 0.47 -28.18
CA TYR A 207 -4.70 -0.73 -27.56
C TYR A 207 -4.19 -2.01 -28.21
N ARG A 208 -4.51 -3.12 -27.55
CA ARG A 208 -4.47 -4.45 -28.14
C ARG A 208 -5.69 -5.26 -27.75
N GLU A 209 -6.00 -6.25 -28.57
CA GLU A 209 -6.98 -7.27 -28.26
C GLU A 209 -6.38 -8.35 -27.35
N VAL A 210 -7.10 -8.74 -26.30
CA VAL A 210 -6.65 -9.83 -25.43
C VAL A 210 -6.86 -11.17 -26.17
N GLY A 211 -5.83 -12.02 -26.17
CA GLY A 211 -5.79 -13.24 -27.01
C GLY A 211 -5.35 -13.02 -28.47
N GLY A 212 -5.28 -11.78 -28.95
CA GLY A 212 -4.72 -11.44 -30.27
C GLY A 212 -3.19 -11.36 -30.28
N SER A 213 -2.55 -11.57 -31.43
CA SER A 213 -1.08 -11.51 -31.58
C SER A 213 -0.53 -10.11 -31.88
N GLY A 214 -1.41 -9.12 -32.12
CA GLY A 214 -1.04 -7.76 -32.54
C GLY A 214 -1.39 -6.67 -31.53
N PHE A 215 -0.88 -5.48 -31.78
CA PHE A 215 -1.31 -4.22 -31.17
C PHE A 215 -1.64 -3.22 -32.28
N THR A 216 -2.46 -2.23 -31.95
CA THR A 216 -2.95 -1.24 -32.92
C THR A 216 -2.54 0.16 -32.47
N ASN A 217 -1.95 0.92 -33.39
CA ASN A 217 -1.60 2.33 -33.14
C ASN A 217 -2.81 3.29 -33.26
N ALA A 218 -4.01 2.75 -33.49
CA ALA A 218 -5.26 3.49 -33.43
C ALA A 218 -5.68 3.64 -31.97
N ALA A 219 -6.31 4.77 -31.63
CA ALA A 219 -6.75 5.04 -30.27
C ALA A 219 -8.26 4.76 -30.10
N VAL A 220 -8.61 4.00 -29.07
CA VAL A 220 -9.99 3.63 -28.67
C VAL A 220 -10.31 4.17 -27.28
N ASN A 221 -11.60 4.25 -26.95
CA ASN A 221 -12.09 4.85 -25.70
C ASN A 221 -12.39 3.79 -24.63
N PHE A 222 -11.60 3.80 -23.56
CA PHE A 222 -11.86 3.01 -22.36
C PHE A 222 -12.71 3.80 -21.36
N THR A 223 -13.79 3.16 -20.89
CA THR A 223 -14.62 3.68 -19.80
C THR A 223 -13.91 3.47 -18.47
N LEU A 224 -13.95 4.47 -17.60
CA LEU A 224 -13.36 4.39 -16.26
C LEU A 224 -14.45 4.15 -15.20
N PRO A 225 -14.15 3.44 -14.11
CA PRO A 225 -15.11 3.19 -13.03
C PRO A 225 -15.39 4.45 -12.21
N SER A 226 -16.46 4.43 -11.41
CA SER A 226 -16.76 5.50 -10.46
C SER A 226 -15.79 5.42 -9.27
N VAL A 227 -14.78 6.30 -9.27
CA VAL A 227 -13.77 6.41 -8.21
C VAL A 227 -13.53 7.89 -7.94
N PRO A 228 -13.76 8.38 -6.71
CA PRO A 228 -13.48 9.76 -6.37
C PRO A 228 -11.97 10.00 -6.26
N MET A 229 -11.48 11.01 -6.97
CA MET A 229 -10.11 11.53 -6.87
C MET A 229 -10.14 12.88 -6.18
N ALA A 230 -9.79 12.95 -4.89
CA ALA A 230 -9.71 14.21 -4.17
C ALA A 230 -8.60 15.12 -4.74
N PRO A 231 -8.62 16.43 -4.47
CA PRO A 231 -7.48 17.31 -4.75
C PRO A 231 -6.15 16.71 -4.31
N GLY A 232 -5.17 16.65 -5.21
CA GLY A 232 -3.82 16.14 -4.93
C GLY A 232 -3.63 14.62 -5.04
N THR A 233 -4.69 13.83 -5.26
CA THR A 233 -4.56 12.37 -5.34
C THR A 233 -4.03 11.90 -6.68
N PHE A 234 -3.25 10.81 -6.65
CA PHE A 234 -2.78 10.07 -7.82
C PHE A 234 -3.57 8.77 -7.95
N VAL A 235 -3.80 8.33 -9.19
CA VAL A 235 -4.36 7.03 -9.52
C VAL A 235 -3.59 6.46 -10.70
N VAL A 236 -3.20 5.19 -10.57
CA VAL A 236 -2.60 4.44 -11.67
C VAL A 236 -3.67 3.64 -12.39
N LEU A 237 -3.70 3.77 -13.70
CA LEU A 237 -4.57 3.05 -14.61
C LEU A 237 -3.73 2.00 -15.35
N ARG A 238 -4.22 0.77 -15.41
CA ARG A 238 -3.48 -0.36 -15.97
C ARG A 238 -4.38 -1.28 -16.78
N GLY A 239 -3.87 -1.87 -17.87
CA GLY A 239 -4.64 -2.85 -18.64
C GLY A 239 -4.94 -4.13 -17.85
N LYS A 240 -6.17 -4.65 -17.93
CA LYS A 240 -6.55 -5.95 -17.35
C LYS A 240 -6.24 -7.09 -18.33
N ALA A 241 -5.00 -7.59 -18.34
CA ALA A 241 -4.54 -8.49 -19.40
C ALA A 241 -5.16 -9.89 -19.41
N ASN A 242 -5.83 -10.31 -18.34
CA ASN A 242 -6.51 -11.61 -18.23
C ASN A 242 -7.62 -11.56 -17.13
N ASN A 243 -8.31 -12.68 -16.89
CA ASN A 243 -9.45 -12.76 -15.98
C ASN A 243 -9.23 -13.68 -14.75
N TYR A 244 -7.99 -14.02 -14.36
CA TYR A 244 -7.73 -14.98 -13.27
C TYR A 244 -8.06 -14.47 -11.85
N GLY A 245 -8.67 -13.29 -11.74
CA GLY A 245 -9.07 -12.69 -10.46
C GLY A 245 -7.93 -12.01 -9.68
N ASP A 246 -6.72 -11.99 -10.24
CA ASP A 246 -5.54 -11.37 -9.61
C ASP A 246 -5.44 -9.85 -9.89
N TYR A 247 -6.14 -9.38 -10.93
CA TYR A 247 -6.28 -7.96 -11.25
C TYR A 247 -7.41 -7.31 -10.46
N VAL A 248 -7.11 -6.97 -9.21
CA VAL A 248 -8.05 -6.37 -8.27
C VAL A 248 -7.86 -4.85 -8.20
N ASN A 249 -8.95 -4.10 -8.37
CA ASN A 249 -8.93 -2.65 -8.17
C ASN A 249 -8.67 -2.29 -6.71
N GLY A 250 -7.82 -1.30 -6.49
CA GLY A 250 -7.55 -0.68 -5.20
C GLY A 250 -7.79 0.83 -5.24
N PRO A 251 -7.65 1.54 -4.10
CA PRO A 251 -7.83 2.99 -4.04
C PRO A 251 -6.93 3.79 -5.00
N GLY A 252 -5.69 3.32 -5.21
CA GLY A 252 -4.69 3.97 -6.09
C GLY A 252 -4.38 3.23 -7.39
N LEU A 253 -4.98 2.05 -7.64
CA LEU A 253 -4.71 1.24 -8.83
C LEU A 253 -6.00 0.69 -9.43
N ILE A 254 -6.26 1.04 -10.68
CA ILE A 254 -7.45 0.63 -11.41
C ILE A 254 -7.06 -0.17 -12.66
N TYR A 255 -7.60 -1.38 -12.75
CA TYR A 255 -7.49 -2.22 -13.94
C TYR A 255 -8.62 -1.93 -14.92
N ILE A 256 -8.25 -1.71 -16.18
CA ILE A 256 -9.12 -1.27 -17.26
C ILE A 256 -9.09 -2.30 -18.38
N ALA A 257 -10.27 -2.65 -18.86
CA ALA A 257 -10.49 -3.31 -20.14
C ALA A 257 -11.78 -2.78 -20.76
N GLN A 258 -11.90 -2.92 -22.06
CA GLN A 258 -13.14 -2.73 -22.79
C GLN A 258 -13.64 -4.09 -23.30
N ASP A 259 -14.95 -4.25 -23.29
CA ASP A 259 -15.69 -5.35 -23.89
C ASP A 259 -16.31 -4.81 -25.20
N ILE A 260 -15.90 -5.35 -26.34
CA ILE A 260 -16.39 -5.03 -27.68
C ILE A 260 -17.56 -5.94 -28.09
N ASN A 261 -17.78 -7.08 -27.40
CA ASN A 261 -18.87 -8.02 -27.63
C ASN A 261 -19.49 -8.54 -26.31
N PRO A 262 -20.18 -7.68 -25.53
CA PRO A 262 -20.72 -8.10 -24.25
C PRO A 262 -21.73 -9.23 -24.46
N PRO A 263 -21.57 -10.39 -23.79
CA PRO A 263 -22.49 -11.49 -23.96
C PRO A 263 -23.90 -11.07 -23.55
N ALA A 264 -24.89 -11.43 -24.35
CA ALA A 264 -26.30 -11.15 -24.07
C ALA A 264 -26.80 -11.84 -22.78
N ASP A 265 -26.10 -12.87 -22.31
CA ASP A 265 -26.32 -13.54 -21.03
C ASP A 265 -25.32 -13.02 -19.99
N PRO A 266 -25.77 -12.38 -18.89
CA PRO A 266 -24.90 -11.87 -17.84
C PRO A 266 -24.16 -12.96 -17.04
N ASN A 267 -24.46 -14.24 -17.24
CA ASN A 267 -23.76 -15.37 -16.62
C ASN A 267 -22.64 -15.95 -17.48
N VAL A 268 -22.48 -15.47 -18.72
CA VAL A 268 -21.36 -15.86 -19.59
C VAL A 268 -20.19 -14.95 -19.29
N THR A 269 -19.02 -15.54 -19.03
CA THR A 269 -17.78 -14.78 -18.85
C THR A 269 -17.48 -14.01 -20.14
N PRO A 270 -17.42 -12.66 -20.09
CA PRO A 270 -17.06 -11.89 -21.28
C PRO A 270 -15.65 -12.25 -21.76
N SER A 271 -15.42 -12.22 -23.07
CA SER A 271 -14.06 -12.10 -23.59
C SER A 271 -13.51 -10.76 -23.12
N VAL A 272 -12.27 -10.73 -22.61
CA VAL A 272 -11.61 -9.43 -22.47
C VAL A 272 -11.29 -9.00 -23.90
N ASP A 273 -11.79 -7.87 -24.34
CA ASP A 273 -11.79 -7.56 -25.77
C ASP A 273 -10.69 -6.57 -26.15
N GLU A 274 -10.46 -5.51 -25.37
CA GLU A 274 -9.38 -4.56 -25.63
C GLU A 274 -8.77 -4.03 -24.32
N ILE A 275 -7.45 -3.82 -24.28
CA ILE A 275 -6.75 -3.17 -23.16
C ILE A 275 -5.84 -2.04 -23.66
N PRO A 276 -5.60 -0.99 -22.85
CA PRO A 276 -4.59 0.02 -23.16
C PRO A 276 -3.22 -0.63 -23.31
N TRP A 277 -2.53 -0.34 -24.41
CA TRP A 277 -1.24 -0.96 -24.72
C TRP A 277 -0.36 -0.07 -25.61
N TRP A 278 0.94 -0.03 -25.28
CA TRP A 278 1.98 0.69 -26.01
C TRP A 278 3.37 0.17 -25.66
N ASN A 279 4.33 0.44 -26.52
CA ASN A 279 5.74 0.18 -26.27
C ASN A 279 6.60 1.42 -26.62
N LEU A 280 7.35 1.41 -27.73
CA LEU A 280 8.06 2.58 -28.25
C LEU A 280 7.13 3.63 -28.86
N ASN A 281 5.91 3.23 -29.23
CA ASN A 281 4.94 4.09 -29.89
C ASN A 281 3.61 4.01 -29.16
N GLY A 282 2.97 5.15 -28.94
CA GLY A 282 1.71 5.20 -28.23
C GLY A 282 1.17 6.62 -28.11
N SER A 283 -0.07 6.70 -27.65
CA SER A 283 -0.73 7.94 -27.28
C SER A 283 -1.78 7.66 -26.23
N MET A 284 -1.94 8.57 -25.29
CA MET A 284 -2.95 8.50 -24.25
C MET A 284 -3.59 9.86 -24.06
N GLU A 285 -4.89 9.88 -23.87
CA GLU A 285 -5.70 11.08 -23.76
C GLU A 285 -6.71 10.88 -22.64
N ILE A 286 -6.84 11.85 -21.74
CA ILE A 286 -7.92 11.88 -20.76
C ILE A 286 -9.00 12.84 -21.25
N ILE A 287 -10.18 12.32 -21.56
CA ILE A 287 -11.31 13.09 -22.10
C ILE A 287 -12.34 13.28 -21.01
N HIS A 288 -12.72 14.52 -20.73
CA HIS A 288 -13.85 14.82 -19.83
C HIS A 288 -15.17 14.60 -20.58
N VAL A 289 -15.92 13.57 -20.20
CA VAL A 289 -17.12 13.09 -20.91
C VAL A 289 -18.19 14.16 -21.05
N PRO A 290 -18.55 14.95 -20.01
CA PRO A 290 -19.58 15.98 -20.14
C PRO A 290 -19.24 17.10 -21.14
N SER A 291 -17.96 17.47 -21.30
CA SER A 291 -17.55 18.53 -22.23
C SER A 291 -17.11 18.00 -23.60
N GLY A 292 -16.69 16.74 -23.69
CA GLY A 292 -16.09 16.14 -24.88
C GLY A 292 -14.69 16.65 -25.20
N ASN A 293 -14.07 17.42 -24.29
CA ASN A 293 -12.75 18.00 -24.47
C ASN A 293 -11.66 17.13 -23.81
N SER A 294 -10.49 17.11 -24.43
CA SER A 294 -9.27 16.63 -23.79
C SER A 294 -8.94 17.47 -22.54
N THR A 295 -8.49 16.79 -21.49
CA THR A 295 -7.97 17.40 -20.26
C THR A 295 -6.47 17.28 -20.13
N ASP A 296 -5.91 16.20 -20.68
CA ASP A 296 -4.48 16.05 -20.95
C ASP A 296 -4.31 15.04 -22.10
N PHE A 297 -3.23 15.17 -22.85
CA PHE A 297 -2.89 14.33 -23.98
C PHE A 297 -1.39 14.15 -24.09
N VAL A 298 -0.95 12.91 -24.27
CA VAL A 298 0.44 12.58 -24.54
C VAL A 298 0.57 11.69 -25.77
N ARG A 299 1.66 11.87 -26.49
CA ARG A 299 2.03 11.07 -27.66
C ARG A 299 3.54 10.92 -27.76
N PHE A 300 4.00 9.74 -28.16
CA PHE A 300 5.42 9.44 -28.33
C PHE A 300 5.67 8.45 -29.46
N GLY A 301 6.94 8.36 -29.85
CA GLY A 301 7.39 7.53 -30.96
C GLY A 301 6.77 7.96 -32.29
N ALA A 302 6.38 6.98 -33.10
CA ALA A 302 5.80 7.14 -34.42
C ALA A 302 4.27 7.29 -34.41
N SER A 303 3.63 7.43 -33.25
CA SER A 303 2.18 7.64 -33.18
C SER A 303 1.78 8.95 -33.87
N THR A 304 0.72 8.91 -34.66
CA THR A 304 0.17 10.06 -35.39
C THR A 304 -1.17 10.53 -34.83
N VAL A 305 -1.65 9.91 -33.75
CA VAL A 305 -2.92 10.26 -33.09
C VAL A 305 -2.91 11.74 -32.68
N THR A 306 -4.07 12.39 -32.82
CA THR A 306 -4.30 13.78 -32.39
C THR A 306 -5.35 13.81 -31.28
N PRO A 307 -5.28 14.80 -30.36
CA PRO A 307 -6.26 14.97 -29.31
C PRO A 307 -7.65 15.30 -29.88
N SER A 308 -8.67 15.02 -29.09
CA SER A 308 -10.09 15.26 -29.38
C SER A 308 -10.51 16.66 -28.90
N GLY A 309 -11.41 17.31 -29.64
CA GLY A 309 -11.98 18.62 -29.28
C GLY A 309 -11.12 19.83 -29.68
N THR A 310 -11.54 21.02 -29.25
CA THR A 310 -10.90 22.32 -29.60
C THR A 310 -9.95 22.85 -28.52
N GLY A 311 -9.73 22.10 -27.43
CA GLY A 311 -8.80 22.41 -26.34
C GLY A 311 -7.35 22.11 -26.72
N GLY A 312 -6.86 22.75 -27.78
CA GLY A 312 -5.49 22.56 -28.30
C GLY A 312 -4.43 22.74 -27.22
N ALA A 313 -3.64 21.69 -27.02
CA ALA A 313 -2.67 21.59 -25.94
C ALA A 313 -1.67 20.43 -26.17
N TRP A 314 -1.25 20.19 -27.41
CA TRP A 314 0.01 19.48 -27.63
C TRP A 314 0.59 19.96 -28.96
N ASN A 315 1.77 20.57 -28.92
CA ASN A 315 2.45 20.95 -30.15
C ASN A 315 3.13 19.72 -30.80
N ALA A 316 3.67 19.87 -32.01
CA ALA A 316 4.10 18.74 -32.83
C ALA A 316 5.18 17.82 -32.21
N THR A 317 5.85 18.24 -31.13
CA THR A 317 6.89 17.48 -30.44
C THR A 317 6.27 16.63 -29.33
N GLY A 318 6.20 15.31 -29.56
CA GLY A 318 5.77 14.34 -28.56
C GLY A 318 6.64 14.35 -27.29
N MET A 319 6.25 13.55 -26.30
CA MET A 319 7.12 13.22 -25.17
C MET A 319 8.46 12.63 -25.67
N PRO A 320 9.51 12.63 -24.84
CA PRO A 320 10.74 11.89 -25.11
C PRO A 320 10.44 10.44 -25.53
N ALA A 321 11.34 9.86 -26.33
CA ALA A 321 11.23 8.46 -26.67
C ALA A 321 11.19 7.60 -25.39
N MET A 322 10.35 6.57 -25.41
CA MET A 322 10.40 5.52 -24.39
C MET A 322 11.78 4.86 -24.38
N TRP A 323 12.17 4.28 -23.24
CA TRP A 323 13.34 3.43 -23.17
C TRP A 323 13.29 2.28 -24.20
N ALA A 324 14.47 1.77 -24.54
CA ALA A 324 14.56 0.61 -25.42
C ALA A 324 13.82 -0.59 -24.82
N ILE A 325 13.17 -1.39 -25.69
CA ILE A 325 12.44 -2.59 -25.27
C ILE A 325 13.44 -3.71 -24.99
N ASP A 326 14.09 -3.66 -23.83
CA ASP A 326 15.03 -4.68 -23.38
C ASP A 326 14.90 -4.91 -21.87
N ASP A 327 15.65 -5.90 -21.37
CA ASP A 327 15.53 -6.36 -19.98
C ASP A 327 16.10 -5.36 -18.98
N ALA A 328 17.08 -4.53 -19.40
CA ALA A 328 17.72 -3.53 -18.55
C ALA A 328 16.88 -2.25 -18.38
N ASN A 329 15.84 -2.10 -19.22
CA ASN A 329 15.01 -0.91 -19.29
C ASN A 329 13.54 -1.17 -18.96
N TYR A 330 13.15 -2.42 -18.73
CA TYR A 330 11.82 -2.73 -18.22
C TYR A 330 11.66 -2.28 -16.76
N GLY A 331 10.49 -1.75 -16.44
CA GLY A 331 10.20 -1.13 -15.13
C GLY A 331 10.51 0.37 -15.07
N LYS A 332 11.25 0.89 -16.05
CA LYS A 332 11.50 2.33 -16.21
C LYS A 332 10.30 3.05 -16.84
N SER A 333 10.26 4.36 -16.69
CA SER A 333 9.13 5.20 -17.12
C SER A 333 9.59 6.48 -17.82
N VAL A 334 8.61 7.24 -18.30
CA VAL A 334 8.77 8.65 -18.68
C VAL A 334 7.77 9.45 -17.86
N ALA A 335 8.23 10.50 -17.18
CA ALA A 335 7.45 11.20 -16.18
C ALA A 335 7.63 12.72 -16.25
N ARG A 336 6.62 13.46 -15.80
CA ARG A 336 6.77 14.87 -15.41
C ARG A 336 7.56 14.94 -14.12
N ASN A 337 8.29 16.01 -13.85
CA ASN A 337 8.97 16.16 -12.55
C ASN A 337 7.97 16.44 -11.41
N ALA A 338 8.45 16.42 -10.16
CA ALA A 338 7.63 16.67 -8.97
C ALA A 338 6.88 18.03 -8.95
N SER A 339 7.24 19.02 -9.78
CA SER A 339 6.49 20.28 -9.86
C SER A 339 5.18 20.15 -10.65
N LEU A 340 4.99 19.04 -11.36
CA LEU A 340 3.80 18.74 -12.18
C LEU A 340 3.43 19.87 -13.14
N SER A 341 4.45 20.60 -13.61
CA SER A 341 4.27 21.68 -14.57
C SER A 341 3.78 21.13 -15.90
N ASP A 342 2.88 21.87 -16.52
CA ASP A 342 2.23 21.47 -17.75
C ASP A 342 2.17 22.64 -18.71
N SER A 343 3.10 22.64 -19.66
CA SER A 343 3.21 23.62 -20.73
C SER A 343 2.72 23.07 -22.07
N ASP A 344 2.12 21.87 -22.06
CA ASP A 344 1.67 21.15 -23.25
C ASP A 344 2.84 20.81 -24.20
N GLN A 345 4.00 20.51 -23.63
CA GLN A 345 5.27 20.29 -24.35
C GLN A 345 5.96 18.99 -23.94
N GLY A 346 6.68 18.38 -24.89
CA GLY A 346 7.61 17.30 -24.58
C GLY A 346 8.71 17.68 -23.58
N SER A 347 9.01 18.97 -23.38
CA SER A 347 9.97 19.45 -22.37
C SER A 347 9.49 19.30 -20.93
N ASP A 348 8.19 19.04 -20.71
CA ASP A 348 7.66 18.77 -19.37
C ASP A 348 8.07 17.38 -18.86
N TRP A 349 8.61 16.53 -19.74
CA TRP A 349 8.82 15.11 -19.52
C TRP A 349 10.29 14.72 -19.61
N ALA A 350 10.69 13.75 -18.79
CA ALA A 350 12.00 13.13 -18.81
C ALA A 350 11.89 11.61 -18.66
N GLN A 351 12.85 10.88 -19.20
CA GLN A 351 13.03 9.46 -18.90
C GLN A 351 13.44 9.31 -17.43
N GLN A 352 12.82 8.37 -16.73
CA GLN A 352 13.11 8.05 -15.32
C GLN A 352 13.57 6.60 -15.20
N ALA A 353 14.73 6.38 -14.56
CA ALA A 353 15.22 5.03 -14.30
C ALA A 353 14.44 4.35 -13.16
N TYR A 354 13.93 5.15 -12.22
CA TYR A 354 13.13 4.69 -11.09
C TYR A 354 11.72 5.27 -11.22
N ALA A 355 10.74 4.40 -11.38
CA ALA A 355 9.34 4.80 -11.43
C ALA A 355 8.81 5.12 -10.03
N THR A 356 7.88 6.06 -9.93
CA THR A 356 7.33 6.57 -8.66
C THR A 356 5.79 6.55 -8.63
N PRO A 357 5.14 5.43 -9.00
CA PRO A 357 3.69 5.37 -9.14
C PRO A 357 2.97 5.63 -7.81
N GLY A 358 1.87 6.37 -7.86
CA GLY A 358 1.04 6.77 -6.72
C GLY A 358 1.37 8.09 -6.08
N ALA A 359 2.42 8.78 -6.52
CA ALA A 359 2.96 9.93 -5.81
C ALA A 359 3.77 10.85 -6.74
N PRO A 360 4.21 12.03 -6.26
CA PRO A 360 5.06 12.90 -7.05
C PRO A 360 6.35 12.22 -7.51
N ASN A 361 6.77 12.51 -8.74
CA ASN A 361 8.04 12.02 -9.30
C ASN A 361 9.24 12.78 -8.72
N ASP A 362 9.74 12.26 -7.59
CA ASP A 362 10.68 12.93 -6.69
C ASP A 362 12.10 12.35 -6.67
N VAL A 363 12.36 11.29 -7.44
CA VAL A 363 13.70 10.71 -7.61
C VAL A 363 14.54 11.58 -8.56
N THR A 364 15.77 11.89 -8.15
CA THR A 364 16.66 12.85 -8.87
C THR A 364 17.96 12.24 -9.39
N CYS A 365 18.19 10.95 -9.21
CA CYS A 365 19.42 10.26 -9.58
C CYS A 365 19.16 8.81 -9.97
N ASP A 366 20.14 8.21 -10.65
CA ASP A 366 20.07 6.83 -11.15
C ASP A 366 21.10 5.89 -10.46
N THR A 367 21.86 6.38 -9.49
CA THR A 367 22.92 5.59 -8.83
C THR A 367 22.33 4.83 -7.65
N ASP A 368 22.61 3.53 -7.58
CA ASP A 368 22.30 2.61 -6.49
C ASP A 368 23.61 1.84 -6.21
N SER A 369 24.32 2.26 -5.17
CA SER A 369 25.70 1.83 -4.90
C SER A 369 25.79 0.45 -4.22
N ASP A 370 24.76 0.03 -3.51
CA ASP A 370 24.70 -1.23 -2.75
C ASP A 370 23.84 -2.32 -3.42
N ASN A 371 23.12 -1.96 -4.48
CA ASN A 371 22.26 -2.80 -5.33
C ASN A 371 21.08 -3.39 -4.56
N ASP A 372 20.38 -2.56 -3.82
CA ASP A 372 19.13 -2.94 -3.14
C ASP A 372 17.85 -2.47 -3.87
N GLY A 373 18.02 -1.78 -5.00
CA GLY A 373 16.92 -1.28 -5.81
C GLY A 373 16.42 0.10 -5.40
N ILE A 374 17.06 0.76 -4.43
CA ILE A 374 16.77 2.12 -3.99
C ILE A 374 17.90 3.04 -4.48
N PRO A 375 17.59 4.14 -5.19
CA PRO A 375 18.62 5.07 -5.61
C PRO A 375 19.21 5.84 -4.42
N ASP A 376 20.52 6.04 -4.39
CA ASP A 376 21.29 6.67 -3.29
C ASP A 376 20.68 8.04 -2.87
N CYS A 377 20.13 8.80 -3.81
CA CYS A 377 19.51 10.10 -3.54
C CYS A 377 18.16 10.01 -2.81
N SER A 378 17.52 8.84 -2.77
CA SER A 378 16.31 8.59 -1.98
C SER A 378 16.62 8.14 -0.56
N GLU A 379 17.87 7.78 -0.28
CA GLU A 379 18.37 7.31 1.02
C GLU A 379 19.08 8.39 1.83
N VAL A 380 18.84 9.67 1.52
CA VAL A 380 19.43 10.79 2.26
C VAL A 380 18.36 11.55 3.05
N GLN A 381 18.80 12.34 4.03
CA GLN A 381 17.87 13.11 4.83
C GLN A 381 17.16 14.18 3.98
N GLY A 382 15.83 14.19 4.02
CA GLY A 382 14.99 15.20 3.36
C GLY A 382 14.59 14.88 1.92
N SER A 383 15.02 13.73 1.39
CA SER A 383 14.52 13.17 0.13
C SER A 383 13.35 12.21 0.36
N THR A 384 12.70 11.84 -0.73
CA THR A 384 11.64 10.84 -0.77
C THR A 384 11.77 9.97 -2.02
N TYR A 385 11.19 8.77 -1.99
CA TYR A 385 10.94 7.93 -3.17
C TYR A 385 9.44 7.71 -3.26
N SER A 386 8.78 8.21 -4.31
CA SER A 386 7.33 8.11 -4.44
C SER A 386 6.63 8.66 -3.18
N GLY A 387 7.12 9.79 -2.66
CA GLY A 387 6.63 10.41 -1.42
C GLY A 387 7.03 9.70 -0.13
N LEU A 388 7.65 8.51 -0.19
CA LEU A 388 8.08 7.75 0.99
C LEU A 388 9.41 8.29 1.54
N ASN A 389 9.45 8.60 2.83
CA ASN A 389 10.68 9.02 3.52
C ASN A 389 11.50 7.79 3.96
N LEU A 390 12.15 7.13 3.00
CA LEU A 390 12.92 5.90 3.24
C LEU A 390 14.07 6.11 4.24
N TYR A 391 14.70 7.28 4.23
CA TYR A 391 15.71 7.62 5.23
C TYR A 391 15.17 7.59 6.66
N ALA A 392 13.97 8.13 6.89
CA ALA A 392 13.32 8.03 8.20
C ALA A 392 12.90 6.60 8.54
N MET A 393 12.62 5.76 7.53
CA MET A 393 12.32 4.34 7.68
C MET A 393 13.56 3.46 7.92
N GLY A 394 14.77 4.00 7.72
CA GLY A 394 16.03 3.33 8.05
C GLY A 394 17.02 3.18 6.89
N ALA A 395 16.64 3.53 5.65
CA ALA A 395 17.48 3.37 4.47
C ALA A 395 18.75 4.23 4.51
N ARG A 396 19.89 3.73 4.03
CA ARG A 396 21.17 4.46 4.04
C ARG A 396 22.04 4.08 2.84
N VAL A 397 22.58 5.07 2.14
CA VAL A 397 23.60 4.86 1.09
C VAL A 397 24.71 3.89 1.52
N GLY A 398 24.87 2.80 0.77
CA GLY A 398 25.85 1.75 1.00
C GLY A 398 25.39 0.64 1.96
N GLN A 399 24.11 0.62 2.31
CA GLN A 399 23.44 -0.36 3.15
C GLN A 399 22.37 -1.07 2.33
N ARG A 400 22.48 -2.39 2.17
CA ARG A 400 21.46 -3.14 1.45
C ARG A 400 20.17 -3.23 2.27
N ASP A 401 19.19 -2.41 1.94
CA ASP A 401 17.93 -2.27 2.63
C ASP A 401 16.81 -3.11 2.00
N ILE A 402 16.00 -3.73 2.85
CA ILE A 402 14.87 -4.56 2.44
C ILE A 402 13.66 -4.14 3.25
N PHE A 403 12.57 -3.75 2.58
CA PHE A 403 11.33 -3.38 3.24
C PHE A 403 10.26 -4.46 3.07
N ILE A 404 9.55 -4.76 4.15
CA ILE A 404 8.48 -5.76 4.19
C ILE A 404 7.29 -5.17 4.95
N GLU A 405 6.19 -4.98 4.24
CA GLU A 405 4.90 -4.66 4.86
C GLU A 405 4.25 -5.96 5.33
N VAL A 406 3.93 -6.02 6.62
CA VAL A 406 3.39 -7.19 7.30
C VAL A 406 2.00 -6.84 7.85
N ASP A 407 1.00 -7.11 7.04
CA ASP A 407 -0.40 -7.01 7.45
C ASP A 407 -0.81 -8.25 8.23
N TYR A 408 -1.82 -8.09 9.09
CA TYR A 408 -2.34 -9.18 9.89
C TYR A 408 -3.86 -9.10 10.04
N MET A 409 -4.53 -10.25 9.97
CA MET A 409 -5.98 -10.31 10.12
C MET A 409 -6.41 -9.97 11.54
N ASP A 410 -7.52 -9.24 11.67
CA ASP A 410 -8.15 -8.91 12.95
C ASP A 410 -8.64 -10.19 13.67
N SER A 411 -7.77 -10.76 14.49
CA SER A 411 -7.98 -12.02 15.19
C SER A 411 -7.49 -11.93 16.64
N ALA A 412 -8.09 -12.72 17.51
CA ALA A 412 -7.60 -12.94 18.88
C ALA A 412 -6.63 -14.12 18.99
N ASP A 413 -6.45 -14.90 17.91
CA ASP A 413 -5.51 -16.02 17.87
C ASP A 413 -4.07 -15.50 17.84
N PRO A 414 -3.21 -15.85 18.82
CA PRO A 414 -1.82 -15.40 18.86
C PRO A 414 -1.01 -15.78 17.62
N GLY A 415 -1.35 -16.87 16.93
CA GLY A 415 -0.68 -17.29 15.70
C GLY A 415 -0.81 -16.28 14.56
N VAL A 416 -1.86 -15.45 14.57
CA VAL A 416 -2.18 -14.48 13.53
C VAL A 416 -1.64 -13.08 13.85
N ILE A 417 -1.23 -12.81 15.09
CA ILE A 417 -0.70 -11.51 15.49
C ILE A 417 0.84 -11.56 15.40
N PRO A 418 1.50 -10.79 14.52
CA PRO A 418 2.96 -10.85 14.36
C PRO A 418 3.67 -10.45 15.66
N HIS A 419 4.55 -11.30 16.19
CA HIS A 419 5.34 -10.99 17.39
C HIS A 419 6.60 -10.19 17.05
N LYS A 420 6.83 -9.08 17.77
CA LYS A 420 8.05 -8.26 17.62
C LYS A 420 9.33 -9.10 17.72
N ALA A 421 9.39 -10.01 18.69
CA ALA A 421 10.55 -10.89 18.87
C ALA A 421 10.78 -11.84 17.69
N ALA A 422 9.73 -12.22 16.96
CA ALA A 422 9.88 -13.05 15.76
C ALA A 422 10.49 -12.23 14.61
N LEU A 423 10.00 -11.01 14.39
CA LEU A 423 10.55 -10.06 13.41
C LEU A 423 12.01 -9.73 13.70
N ASP A 424 12.34 -9.40 14.95
CA ASP A 424 13.71 -9.10 15.40
C ASP A 424 14.68 -10.28 15.17
N LYS A 425 14.22 -11.53 15.36
CA LYS A 425 15.03 -12.72 15.07
C LYS A 425 15.38 -12.82 13.60
N VAL A 426 14.42 -12.58 12.71
CA VAL A 426 14.67 -12.61 11.25
C VAL A 426 15.62 -11.47 10.86
N LYS A 427 15.41 -10.26 11.38
CA LYS A 427 16.35 -9.13 11.19
C LYS A 427 17.77 -9.49 11.59
N ALA A 428 17.95 -10.17 12.72
CA ALA A 428 19.27 -10.56 13.21
C ALA A 428 20.01 -11.50 12.23
N VAL A 429 19.29 -12.46 11.63
CA VAL A 429 19.87 -13.39 10.64
C VAL A 429 20.37 -12.64 9.41
N PHE A 430 19.54 -11.77 8.82
CA PHE A 430 19.90 -10.99 7.64
C PHE A 430 20.99 -9.95 7.93
N ASN A 431 20.95 -9.31 9.11
CA ASN A 431 21.98 -8.39 9.55
C ASN A 431 23.37 -9.05 9.64
N ALA A 432 23.43 -10.32 10.05
CA ALA A 432 24.68 -11.08 10.07
C ALA A 432 25.25 -11.36 8.66
N LYS A 433 24.45 -11.17 7.61
CA LYS A 433 24.82 -11.40 6.20
C LYS A 433 24.98 -10.09 5.40
N GLY A 434 24.92 -8.94 6.08
CA GLY A 434 25.12 -7.64 5.46
C GLY A 434 23.86 -6.98 4.89
N TYR A 435 22.67 -7.46 5.26
CA TYR A 435 21.39 -6.90 4.85
C TYR A 435 20.66 -6.24 6.02
N LYS A 436 19.88 -5.20 5.77
CA LYS A 436 19.02 -4.57 6.77
C LYS A 436 17.56 -4.76 6.41
N LEU A 437 16.88 -5.58 7.22
CA LEU A 437 15.44 -5.76 7.11
C LEU A 437 14.69 -4.69 7.91
N HIS A 438 13.71 -4.07 7.26
CA HIS A 438 12.77 -3.11 7.81
C HIS A 438 11.36 -3.69 7.68
N PHE A 439 10.79 -4.10 8.81
CA PHE A 439 9.41 -4.55 8.87
C PHE A 439 8.49 -3.39 9.20
N ASP A 440 7.30 -3.39 8.60
CA ASP A 440 6.19 -2.52 8.95
C ASP A 440 4.96 -3.33 9.35
N VAL A 441 4.59 -3.29 10.63
CA VAL A 441 3.33 -3.82 11.19
C VAL A 441 2.41 -2.68 11.65
N GLY A 442 2.65 -1.47 11.12
CA GLY A 442 1.91 -0.25 11.46
C GLY A 442 1.90 0.01 12.97
N ASP A 443 0.73 0.39 13.48
CA ASP A 443 0.54 0.82 14.86
C ASP A 443 0.59 -0.29 15.93
N LEU A 444 0.81 -1.55 15.55
CA LEU A 444 0.73 -2.72 16.45
C LEU A 444 1.63 -2.59 17.68
N TYR A 445 2.84 -2.06 17.52
CA TYR A 445 3.81 -1.84 18.60
C TYR A 445 4.07 -0.36 18.87
N HIS A 446 3.51 0.53 18.05
CA HIS A 446 3.70 1.98 18.14
C HIS A 446 2.36 2.69 17.86
N PRO A 447 1.46 2.81 18.86
CA PRO A 447 0.10 3.33 18.66
C PRO A 447 0.04 4.85 18.45
N THR A 448 1.17 5.50 18.22
CA THR A 448 1.29 6.94 17.99
C THR A 448 1.68 7.19 16.55
N SER A 449 1.06 8.19 15.90
CA SER A 449 1.35 8.50 14.50
C SER A 449 2.83 8.81 14.25
N GLY A 450 3.36 8.29 13.13
CA GLY A 450 4.69 8.60 12.63
C GLY A 450 5.59 7.38 12.60
N ILE A 451 6.77 7.54 12.02
CA ILE A 451 7.72 6.43 11.82
C ILE A 451 8.48 6.12 13.12
N ASN A 452 8.57 4.84 13.46
CA ASN A 452 9.43 4.29 14.50
C ASN A 452 9.94 2.90 14.09
N GLU A 453 11.04 2.88 13.33
CA GLU A 453 11.66 1.67 12.79
C GLU A 453 11.98 0.61 13.85
N ALA A 454 12.40 1.04 15.05
CA ALA A 454 12.72 0.14 16.15
C ALA A 454 11.51 -0.63 16.69
N MET A 455 10.30 -0.10 16.46
CA MET A 455 9.02 -0.72 16.80
C MET A 455 8.35 -1.37 15.59
N HIS A 456 9.03 -1.43 14.43
CA HIS A 456 8.48 -1.94 13.17
C HIS A 456 7.25 -1.13 12.70
N ASP A 457 7.29 0.18 12.85
CA ASP A 457 6.30 1.10 12.28
C ASP A 457 7.01 2.01 11.29
N LEU A 458 6.72 1.83 10.00
CA LEU A 458 7.30 2.60 8.90
C LEU A 458 6.29 3.59 8.30
N GLY A 459 5.32 4.03 9.11
CA GLY A 459 4.39 5.10 8.76
C GLY A 459 3.06 4.63 8.18
N ASN A 460 2.77 3.32 8.18
CA ASN A 460 1.42 2.83 7.88
C ASN A 460 0.52 2.99 9.10
N ALA A 461 -0.68 3.54 8.91
CA ALA A 461 -1.56 3.89 10.02
C ALA A 461 -2.05 2.66 10.82
N SER A 462 -2.25 1.53 10.15
CA SER A 462 -2.60 0.25 10.77
C SER A 462 -2.35 -0.87 9.77
N ALA A 463 -1.61 -1.90 10.19
CA ALA A 463 -1.44 -3.14 9.43
C ALA A 463 -2.53 -4.19 9.74
N ARG A 464 -3.51 -3.84 10.59
CA ARG A 464 -4.65 -4.70 10.90
C ARG A 464 -5.66 -4.68 9.75
N VAL A 465 -5.96 -5.84 9.19
CA VAL A 465 -6.90 -5.99 8.07
C VAL A 465 -8.12 -6.85 8.44
N PRO A 466 -9.24 -6.79 7.69
CA PRO A 466 -10.43 -7.57 8.00
C PRO A 466 -10.19 -9.07 8.07
N PHE A 467 -10.79 -9.73 9.06
CA PHE A 467 -10.69 -11.18 9.24
C PHE A 467 -11.29 -11.96 8.06
N ALA A 468 -10.59 -13.01 7.65
CA ALA A 468 -11.15 -14.10 6.84
C ALA A 468 -10.67 -15.45 7.38
N GLN A 469 -11.57 -16.43 7.34
CA GLN A 469 -11.31 -17.76 7.90
C GLN A 469 -10.33 -18.57 7.05
N GLY A 470 -10.43 -18.47 5.72
CA GLY A 470 -9.52 -19.11 4.75
C GLY A 470 -8.97 -18.09 3.75
N ILE A 471 -7.70 -18.25 3.36
CA ILE A 471 -7.01 -17.39 2.37
C ILE A 471 -6.34 -18.23 1.27
N SER A 472 -6.36 -17.71 0.04
CA SER A 472 -5.58 -18.25 -1.10
C SER A 472 -4.70 -17.18 -1.75
N LEU A 473 -3.56 -17.60 -2.32
CA LEU A 473 -2.75 -16.78 -3.22
C LEU A 473 -3.40 -16.85 -4.60
N GLY A 474 -4.22 -15.85 -4.92
CA GLY A 474 -5.10 -15.81 -6.08
C GLY A 474 -6.55 -16.19 -5.78
N ALA A 475 -7.41 -16.07 -6.78
CA ALA A 475 -8.84 -16.31 -6.64
C ALA A 475 -9.17 -17.78 -6.29
N SER A 476 -10.07 -17.97 -5.33
CA SER A 476 -10.65 -19.25 -4.90
C SER A 476 -12.13 -19.06 -4.61
N ALA A 477 -12.94 -20.12 -4.80
CA ALA A 477 -14.38 -20.07 -4.55
C ALA A 477 -14.72 -19.94 -3.06
N ASP A 478 -13.94 -20.60 -2.20
CA ASP A 478 -14.24 -20.78 -0.77
C ASP A 478 -13.22 -20.09 0.15
N SER A 479 -12.34 -19.25 -0.39
CA SER A 479 -11.32 -18.56 0.40
C SER A 479 -11.17 -17.12 -0.07
N ALA A 480 -10.80 -16.24 0.87
CA ALA A 480 -10.50 -14.86 0.53
C ALA A 480 -9.28 -14.81 -0.40
N ASN A 481 -9.28 -13.85 -1.32
CA ASN A 481 -8.18 -13.62 -2.25
C ASN A 481 -7.15 -12.68 -1.61
N PHE A 482 -5.92 -13.14 -1.46
CA PHE A 482 -4.80 -12.33 -0.99
C PHE A 482 -4.65 -11.00 -1.74
N PHE A 483 -4.84 -10.98 -3.06
CA PHE A 483 -4.69 -9.76 -3.86
C PHE A 483 -5.74 -8.69 -3.54
N ASN A 484 -6.89 -9.05 -2.93
CA ASN A 484 -7.84 -8.07 -2.40
C ASN A 484 -7.26 -7.31 -1.20
N TYR A 485 -6.52 -7.99 -0.34
CA TYR A 485 -5.86 -7.36 0.81
C TYR A 485 -4.75 -6.42 0.35
N LYS A 486 -3.83 -6.91 -0.50
CA LYS A 486 -2.78 -6.07 -1.09
C LYS A 486 -3.33 -4.86 -1.83
N ALA A 487 -4.39 -5.03 -2.64
CA ALA A 487 -5.00 -3.91 -3.35
C ALA A 487 -5.69 -2.89 -2.43
N GLY A 488 -6.26 -3.34 -1.31
CA GLY A 488 -6.97 -2.48 -0.36
C GLY A 488 -6.10 -1.83 0.70
N HIS A 489 -4.94 -2.41 1.03
CA HIS A 489 -4.16 -2.06 2.22
C HIS A 489 -2.70 -1.68 1.93
N MET A 490 -2.13 -2.07 0.78
CA MET A 490 -0.78 -1.65 0.39
C MET A 490 -0.85 -0.44 -0.54
N ASP A 491 -0.26 0.68 -0.09
CA ASP A 491 -0.10 1.87 -0.92
C ASP A 491 0.70 1.54 -2.19
N ILE A 492 0.28 2.09 -3.34
CA ILE A 492 0.95 1.79 -4.61
C ILE A 492 2.40 2.31 -4.64
N GLY A 493 2.70 3.42 -3.95
CA GLY A 493 4.07 3.96 -3.84
C GLY A 493 5.02 3.00 -3.11
N ARG A 494 4.49 2.07 -2.33
CA ARG A 494 5.28 1.02 -1.65
C ARG A 494 5.59 -0.17 -2.54
N ARG A 495 4.85 -0.42 -3.63
CA ARG A 495 4.98 -1.66 -4.42
C ARG A 495 6.34 -1.87 -5.08
N ASN A 496 7.11 -0.79 -5.23
CA ASN A 496 8.46 -0.82 -5.78
C ASN A 496 9.55 -1.17 -4.77
N ILE A 497 9.27 -1.03 -3.48
CA ILE A 497 10.29 -1.10 -2.41
C ILE A 497 9.89 -2.07 -1.31
N PHE A 498 8.61 -2.43 -1.21
CA PHE A 498 8.09 -3.31 -0.19
C PHE A 498 7.67 -4.64 -0.79
N TYR A 499 8.05 -5.70 -0.11
CA TYR A 499 7.38 -6.98 -0.19
C TYR A 499 6.12 -6.93 0.67
N TYR A 500 5.11 -7.73 0.33
CA TYR A 500 3.84 -7.77 1.05
C TYR A 500 3.62 -9.16 1.65
N MET A 501 3.45 -9.19 2.97
CA MET A 501 3.22 -10.40 3.73
C MET A 501 1.92 -10.26 4.52
N LEU A 502 1.08 -11.29 4.46
CA LEU A 502 -0.16 -11.35 5.25
C LEU A 502 -0.07 -12.46 6.30
N PHE A 503 -0.15 -12.08 7.58
CA PHE A 503 -0.45 -12.99 8.67
C PHE A 503 -1.96 -13.27 8.65
N ALA A 504 -2.31 -14.37 8.01
CA ALA A 504 -3.66 -14.85 7.83
C ALA A 504 -4.03 -15.92 8.87
N TYR A 505 -5.33 -16.24 8.95
CA TYR A 505 -5.82 -17.27 9.84
C TYR A 505 -5.46 -18.68 9.34
N SER A 506 -5.95 -19.12 8.18
CA SER A 506 -5.66 -20.44 7.63
C SER A 506 -5.67 -20.47 6.11
N ARG A 507 -4.95 -21.43 5.52
CA ARG A 507 -5.04 -21.82 4.10
C ARG A 507 -6.21 -22.74 3.79
N ASN A 508 -6.82 -23.34 4.80
CA ASN A 508 -8.00 -24.17 4.62
C ASN A 508 -9.25 -23.28 4.61
N PRO A 509 -10.18 -23.48 3.66
CA PRO A 509 -11.44 -22.72 3.59
C PRO A 509 -12.25 -22.71 4.88
N ASP A 510 -12.21 -23.81 5.63
CA ASP A 510 -12.95 -24.01 6.87
C ASP A 510 -12.20 -23.50 8.12
N GLY A 511 -11.07 -22.81 7.96
CA GLY A 511 -10.31 -22.26 9.09
C GLY A 511 -9.69 -23.31 10.01
N SER A 512 -9.74 -24.60 9.66
CA SER A 512 -8.92 -25.61 10.33
C SER A 512 -7.46 -25.27 10.10
N ALA A 513 -6.58 -25.56 11.06
CA ALA A 513 -5.14 -25.40 10.81
C ALA A 513 -4.73 -26.19 9.54
N GLY A 514 -3.82 -25.61 8.76
CA GLY A 514 -3.31 -26.17 7.50
C GLY A 514 -1.79 -26.04 7.41
N SER A 515 -1.27 -25.70 6.23
CA SER A 515 0.14 -25.29 6.06
C SER A 515 0.46 -24.07 6.94
N SER A 516 1.73 -23.92 7.34
CA SER A 516 2.19 -22.76 8.11
C SER A 516 2.22 -21.49 7.27
N GLY A 517 2.31 -21.60 5.95
CA GLY A 517 2.38 -20.47 5.04
C GLY A 517 2.34 -20.90 3.58
N VAL A 518 2.48 -19.91 2.69
CA VAL A 518 2.82 -20.10 1.28
C VAL A 518 3.33 -18.79 0.71
N ALA A 519 4.26 -18.86 -0.23
CA ALA A 519 4.79 -17.69 -0.92
C ALA A 519 5.01 -17.94 -2.40
N GLU A 520 5.02 -16.84 -3.13
CA GLU A 520 5.49 -16.80 -4.51
C GLU A 520 6.99 -17.10 -4.61
N ILE A 521 7.36 -17.91 -5.60
CA ILE A 521 8.76 -18.16 -5.95
C ILE A 521 9.28 -17.02 -6.82
N GLU A 522 10.34 -16.34 -6.37
CA GLU A 522 10.91 -15.19 -7.08
C GLU A 522 9.84 -14.12 -7.36
N GLY A 523 8.99 -13.87 -6.36
CA GLY A 523 7.93 -12.85 -6.34
C GLY A 523 8.01 -12.00 -5.07
N ASN A 524 6.98 -11.20 -4.79
CA ASN A 524 6.97 -10.27 -3.65
C ASN A 524 5.83 -10.50 -2.65
N ASP A 525 5.09 -11.60 -2.82
CA ASP A 525 3.88 -11.89 -2.06
C ASP A 525 4.01 -13.18 -1.24
N SER A 526 3.61 -13.12 0.03
CA SER A 526 3.71 -14.23 0.98
C SER A 526 2.60 -14.22 2.04
N ILE A 527 2.29 -15.41 2.56
CA ILE A 527 1.29 -15.63 3.61
C ILE A 527 1.90 -16.45 4.74
N VAL A 528 1.71 -16.00 5.97
CA VAL A 528 1.91 -16.79 7.20
C VAL A 528 0.51 -17.16 7.73
N SER A 529 0.23 -18.44 7.96
CA SER A 529 -1.10 -18.97 8.31
C SER A 529 -1.07 -19.92 9.52
N LEU A 530 -0.69 -19.37 10.67
CA LEU A 530 -0.54 -20.10 11.93
C LEU A 530 -1.78 -20.05 12.84
N GLY A 531 -2.93 -19.59 12.33
CA GLY A 531 -4.20 -19.57 13.07
C GLY A 531 -4.77 -20.97 13.28
N ASN A 532 -5.38 -21.20 14.44
CA ASN A 532 -5.93 -22.49 14.89
C ASN A 532 -4.88 -23.59 15.13
N TRP A 533 -3.60 -23.23 15.28
CA TRP A 533 -2.51 -24.17 15.59
C TRP A 533 -2.39 -24.52 17.09
N GLY A 534 -3.23 -23.92 17.93
CA GLY A 534 -3.21 -24.10 19.39
C GLY A 534 -2.03 -23.40 20.09
N LEU A 535 -1.42 -22.40 19.44
CA LEU A 535 -0.23 -21.74 19.97
C LEU A 535 -0.58 -20.84 21.17
N ALA A 536 0.05 -21.12 22.31
CA ALA A 536 -0.07 -20.28 23.48
C ALA A 536 0.61 -18.92 23.26
N ALA A 537 -0.09 -17.84 23.63
CA ALA A 537 0.47 -16.50 23.74
C ALA A 537 1.74 -16.50 24.61
N ASP A 538 2.70 -15.64 24.27
CA ASP A 538 3.94 -15.45 25.03
C ASP A 538 4.82 -16.71 25.18
N SER A 539 4.72 -17.65 24.23
CA SER A 539 5.57 -18.84 24.20
C SER A 539 6.74 -18.68 23.23
N ASN A 540 7.89 -19.28 23.56
CA ASN A 540 9.00 -19.40 22.61
C ASN A 540 8.57 -20.15 21.35
N ARG A 541 7.66 -21.12 21.47
CA ARG A 541 7.13 -21.87 20.32
C ARG A 541 6.45 -20.94 19.33
N LEU A 542 5.52 -20.10 19.78
CA LEU A 542 4.86 -19.12 18.95
C LEU A 542 5.86 -18.20 18.24
N ILE A 543 6.80 -17.63 18.99
CA ILE A 543 7.84 -16.73 18.46
C ILE A 543 8.71 -17.44 17.41
N ASN A 544 9.14 -18.67 17.70
CA ASN A 544 10.03 -19.43 16.81
C ASN A 544 9.32 -19.93 15.56
N TYR A 545 8.05 -20.35 15.67
CA TYR A 545 7.25 -20.75 14.52
C TYR A 545 6.98 -19.54 13.61
N GLN A 546 6.56 -18.41 14.17
CA GLN A 546 6.40 -17.19 13.37
C GLN A 546 7.71 -16.78 12.69
N ALA A 547 8.84 -16.76 13.42
CA ALA A 547 10.13 -16.37 12.87
C ALA A 547 10.59 -17.31 11.75
N SER A 548 10.50 -18.63 11.97
CA SER A 548 10.93 -19.59 10.96
C SER A 548 10.00 -19.66 9.76
N THR A 549 8.68 -19.58 9.95
CA THR A 549 7.73 -19.58 8.85
C THR A 549 7.89 -18.31 8.04
N LEU A 550 7.94 -17.13 8.68
CA LEU A 550 8.20 -15.86 7.99
C LEU A 550 9.48 -15.95 7.13
N MET A 551 10.58 -16.43 7.71
CA MET A 551 11.84 -16.56 6.99
C MET A 551 11.78 -17.62 5.87
N HIS A 552 10.98 -18.68 6.02
CA HIS A 552 10.79 -19.70 5.00
C HIS A 552 10.02 -19.14 3.80
N GLU A 553 8.86 -18.52 4.05
CA GLU A 553 8.04 -17.93 3.00
C GLU A 553 8.79 -16.80 2.28
N TRP A 554 9.53 -15.99 3.04
CA TRP A 554 10.44 -15.01 2.47
C TRP A 554 11.52 -15.64 1.57
N GLY A 555 12.05 -16.80 1.94
CA GLY A 555 13.06 -17.48 1.14
C GLY A 555 12.54 -17.88 -0.24
N HIS A 556 11.25 -18.22 -0.36
CA HIS A 556 10.61 -18.42 -1.66
C HIS A 556 10.57 -17.13 -2.49
N ASN A 557 10.25 -15.98 -1.88
CA ASN A 557 10.33 -14.68 -2.57
C ASN A 557 11.75 -14.38 -3.10
N LEU A 558 12.81 -14.87 -2.42
CA LEU A 558 14.20 -14.82 -2.88
C LEU A 558 14.61 -15.97 -3.84
N GLY A 559 13.66 -16.82 -4.20
CA GLY A 559 13.83 -17.92 -5.15
C GLY A 559 14.42 -19.20 -4.59
N LEU A 560 14.55 -19.32 -3.28
CA LEU A 560 14.92 -20.58 -2.65
C LEU A 560 13.73 -21.55 -2.74
N ARG A 561 14.04 -22.83 -2.94
CA ARG A 561 13.08 -23.94 -2.90
C ARG A 561 13.35 -24.81 -1.67
N HIS A 562 12.50 -25.79 -1.41
CA HIS A 562 12.64 -26.61 -0.20
C HIS A 562 13.92 -27.44 -0.13
N GLY A 563 14.58 -27.67 -1.27
CA GLY A 563 15.91 -28.26 -1.38
C GLY A 563 17.00 -27.26 -1.82
N GLY A 564 16.71 -25.97 -1.83
CA GLY A 564 17.60 -24.89 -2.26
C GLY A 564 17.34 -24.50 -3.70
N ASN A 565 17.72 -25.36 -4.63
CA ASN A 565 17.48 -25.21 -6.07
C ASN A 565 16.54 -26.27 -6.67
N ASP A 566 16.02 -27.17 -5.82
CA ASP A 566 15.04 -28.20 -6.17
C ASP A 566 13.95 -28.29 -5.09
N ASP A 567 12.89 -29.06 -5.35
CA ASP A 567 11.76 -29.23 -4.43
C ASP A 567 11.94 -30.46 -3.51
N VAL A 568 13.15 -31.05 -3.45
CA VAL A 568 13.40 -32.27 -2.67
C VAL A 568 13.54 -31.90 -1.19
N ASN A 569 12.60 -32.39 -0.40
CA ASN A 569 12.52 -32.16 1.03
C ASN A 569 13.32 -33.16 1.87
N TYR A 570 13.44 -32.87 3.17
CA TYR A 570 14.01 -33.76 4.17
C TYR A 570 15.47 -34.20 3.91
N LYS A 571 16.23 -33.42 3.15
CA LYS A 571 17.67 -33.65 2.88
C LYS A 571 18.53 -33.27 4.10
N PRO A 572 19.20 -34.21 4.81
CA PRO A 572 19.98 -33.84 5.99
C PRO A 572 21.15 -32.90 5.68
N ASN A 573 21.72 -32.96 4.48
CA ASN A 573 22.83 -32.11 4.03
C ASN A 573 22.41 -30.73 3.49
N TYR A 574 21.11 -30.46 3.36
CA TYR A 574 20.62 -29.11 3.06
C TYR A 574 20.22 -28.39 4.35
N PHE A 575 21.24 -27.82 5.01
CA PHE A 575 21.16 -27.19 6.33
C PHE A 575 20.56 -25.78 6.26
N SER A 576 19.25 -25.71 6.01
CA SER A 576 18.51 -24.48 5.79
C SER A 576 17.10 -24.60 6.33
N ILE A 577 16.53 -23.50 6.83
CA ILE A 577 15.11 -23.47 7.23
C ILE A 577 14.14 -23.61 6.07
N MET A 578 14.60 -23.48 4.82
CA MET A 578 13.80 -23.80 3.63
C MET A 578 13.45 -25.29 3.55
N ASN A 579 14.22 -26.14 4.22
CA ASN A 579 13.98 -27.57 4.27
C ASN A 579 13.01 -27.90 5.39
N TYR A 580 11.93 -28.64 5.10
CA TYR A 580 10.97 -29.08 6.11
C TYR A 580 11.58 -29.95 7.22
N HIS A 581 12.78 -30.50 7.00
CA HIS A 581 13.57 -31.14 8.06
C HIS A 581 13.90 -30.20 9.22
N TYR A 582 14.07 -28.91 8.91
CA TYR A 582 14.63 -27.90 9.81
C TYR A 582 13.68 -26.75 10.12
N GLN A 583 12.75 -26.38 9.24
CA GLN A 583 11.88 -25.20 9.39
C GLN A 583 11.31 -25.07 10.84
N LEU A 584 10.34 -25.89 11.22
CA LEU A 584 9.71 -25.76 12.55
C LEU A 584 10.53 -26.38 13.68
N ALA A 585 11.47 -27.29 13.38
CA ALA A 585 12.30 -27.92 14.40
C ALA A 585 13.50 -27.06 14.82
N GLY A 586 13.92 -26.12 13.96
CA GLY A 586 15.15 -25.35 14.05
C GLY A 586 16.39 -26.13 13.60
N LEU A 587 17.46 -25.41 13.33
CA LEU A 587 18.76 -25.99 12.99
C LEU A 587 19.44 -26.60 14.21
N PRO A 588 20.03 -27.81 14.10
CA PRO A 588 20.79 -28.41 15.18
C PRO A 588 22.17 -27.75 15.34
N THR A 589 22.83 -28.01 16.47
CA THR A 589 24.23 -27.60 16.63
C THR A 589 25.15 -28.61 15.92
N LEU A 590 25.88 -28.17 14.90
CA LEU A 590 26.67 -29.07 14.02
C LEU A 590 27.65 -29.98 14.77
N ASN A 591 28.27 -29.52 15.85
CA ASN A 591 29.24 -30.29 16.63
C ASN A 591 28.67 -30.94 17.91
N ASN A 592 27.36 -30.84 18.15
CA ASN A 592 26.69 -31.39 19.33
C ASN A 592 25.34 -32.00 18.94
N ASN A 593 25.34 -33.32 18.78
CA ASN A 593 24.17 -34.11 18.35
C ASN A 593 23.50 -33.57 17.06
N PRO A 594 24.25 -33.41 15.96
CA PRO A 594 23.72 -32.82 14.72
C PRO A 594 22.60 -33.63 14.07
N GLY A 595 22.51 -34.94 14.35
CA GLY A 595 21.48 -35.82 13.82
C GLY A 595 20.13 -35.75 14.55
N ASP A 596 19.98 -34.92 15.58
CA ASP A 596 18.80 -34.92 16.44
C ASP A 596 17.48 -34.65 15.69
N ARG A 597 17.50 -33.79 14.66
CA ARG A 597 16.35 -33.54 13.76
C ARG A 597 16.02 -34.76 12.91
N TYR A 598 17.05 -35.43 12.40
CA TYR A 598 16.88 -36.67 11.66
C TYR A 598 16.26 -37.76 12.53
N TYR A 599 16.74 -37.95 13.75
CA TYR A 599 16.18 -38.96 14.67
C TYR A 599 14.72 -38.68 15.02
N LEU A 600 14.38 -37.41 15.26
CA LEU A 600 12.99 -37.01 15.52
C LEU A 600 12.08 -37.28 14.31
N TYR A 601 12.53 -36.89 13.12
CA TYR A 601 11.81 -37.14 11.87
C TYR A 601 11.59 -38.64 11.65
N ARG A 602 12.65 -39.45 11.73
CA ARG A 602 12.58 -40.91 11.56
C ARG A 602 11.60 -41.56 12.51
N ARG A 603 11.65 -41.17 13.79
CA ARG A 603 10.73 -41.67 14.80
C ARG A 603 9.28 -41.29 14.51
N ASN A 604 9.00 -40.02 14.23
CA ASN A 604 7.63 -39.54 14.08
C ASN A 604 6.98 -40.07 12.79
N THR A 605 7.76 -40.19 11.71
CA THR A 605 7.24 -40.55 10.39
C THR A 605 7.29 -42.06 10.13
N PHE A 606 8.39 -42.73 10.50
CA PHE A 606 8.62 -44.15 10.17
C PHE A 606 8.64 -45.08 11.39
N GLY A 607 8.76 -44.53 12.60
CA GLY A 607 8.84 -45.32 13.83
C GLY A 607 10.11 -46.17 13.96
N ASP A 608 11.13 -45.93 13.14
CA ASP A 608 12.31 -46.78 13.00
C ASP A 608 13.57 -46.24 13.69
N CYS A 609 13.43 -45.16 14.46
CA CYS A 609 14.50 -44.57 15.24
C CYS A 609 14.04 -44.33 16.68
N SER A 610 14.85 -44.76 17.65
CA SER A 610 14.53 -44.63 19.08
C SER A 610 15.55 -43.80 19.88
N LEU A 611 16.55 -43.21 19.19
CA LEU A 611 17.61 -42.40 19.82
C LEU A 611 17.08 -41.13 20.50
N ILE A 612 15.91 -40.63 20.08
CA ILE A 612 15.22 -39.51 20.70
C ILE A 612 13.79 -39.90 21.06
N THR A 613 13.39 -39.60 22.29
CA THR A 613 12.08 -39.93 22.87
C THR A 613 11.21 -38.68 23.11
N SER A 614 11.79 -37.49 23.10
CA SER A 614 11.06 -36.23 23.23
C SER A 614 11.78 -35.06 22.56
N VAL A 615 11.02 -34.04 22.16
CA VAL A 615 11.54 -32.77 21.61
C VAL A 615 12.44 -32.01 22.60
N SER A 616 12.35 -32.31 23.90
CA SER A 616 13.22 -31.75 24.93
C SER A 616 14.70 -32.17 24.78
N GLN A 617 14.98 -33.26 24.07
CA GLN A 617 16.34 -33.75 23.82
C GLN A 617 17.00 -33.09 22.60
N LEU A 618 16.22 -32.36 21.80
CA LEU A 618 16.74 -31.60 20.67
C LEU A 618 17.55 -30.39 21.17
N THR A 619 18.73 -30.21 20.60
CA THR A 619 19.53 -28.99 20.77
C THR A 619 18.80 -27.80 20.17
N ASN A 620 18.73 -26.66 20.86
CA ASN A 620 18.13 -25.42 20.35
C ASN A 620 16.73 -25.60 19.72
N ASN A 621 15.87 -26.39 20.37
CA ASN A 621 14.56 -26.72 19.84
C ASN A 621 13.58 -25.54 19.87
N PHE A 622 12.45 -25.70 19.18
CA PHE A 622 11.42 -24.69 19.02
C PHE A 622 10.74 -24.20 20.32
N ASN A 623 10.91 -24.87 21.46
CA ASN A 623 10.44 -24.34 22.75
C ASN A 623 11.50 -23.50 23.48
N SER A 624 12.73 -23.42 22.95
CA SER A 624 13.84 -22.71 23.56
C SER A 624 13.97 -21.28 23.05
N ALA A 625 14.48 -20.39 23.90
CA ALA A 625 14.93 -19.07 23.49
C ALA A 625 16.17 -19.14 22.58
N THR A 626 16.93 -20.25 22.66
CA THR A 626 18.16 -20.49 21.87
C THR A 626 17.92 -21.12 20.50
N PHE A 627 16.66 -21.15 20.03
CA PHE A 627 16.29 -21.65 18.70
C PHE A 627 17.17 -21.07 17.60
N LEU A 628 17.70 -21.93 16.73
CA LEU A 628 18.56 -21.55 15.63
C LEU A 628 17.82 -21.65 14.31
N MET A 629 17.96 -20.61 13.49
CA MET A 629 17.46 -20.52 12.13
C MET A 629 18.47 -19.74 11.29
N ASP A 630 18.76 -20.23 10.09
CA ASP A 630 19.59 -19.60 9.08
C ASP A 630 19.25 -20.25 7.73
N TYR A 631 19.62 -19.60 6.63
CA TYR A 631 19.77 -20.29 5.36
C TYR A 631 21.14 -20.96 5.28
N SER A 632 21.28 -21.92 4.38
CA SER A 632 22.53 -22.64 4.19
C SER A 632 23.62 -21.71 3.64
N ALA A 633 24.81 -21.73 4.27
CA ALA A 633 26.00 -21.02 3.81
C ALA A 633 27.02 -21.91 3.08
N SER A 634 26.62 -23.12 2.69
CA SER A 634 27.48 -24.09 1.99
C SER A 634 26.64 -25.17 1.32
N ALA A 635 27.02 -25.63 0.14
CA ALA A 635 26.35 -26.77 -0.49
C ALA A 635 26.65 -28.11 0.20
N GLY A 636 27.63 -28.15 1.12
CA GLY A 636 28.09 -29.39 1.72
C GLY A 636 28.60 -30.39 0.68
N SER A 637 28.59 -31.68 1.02
CA SER A 637 28.82 -32.78 0.08
C SER A 637 27.52 -33.53 -0.18
N SER A 638 27.39 -34.10 -1.37
CA SER A 638 26.23 -34.92 -1.72
C SER A 638 26.20 -36.21 -0.90
N ILE A 639 24.99 -36.67 -0.56
CA ILE A 639 24.75 -37.96 0.08
C ILE A 639 24.21 -38.92 -0.97
N THR A 640 24.91 -40.03 -1.22
CA THR A 640 24.36 -41.14 -2.01
C THR A 640 23.74 -42.14 -1.05
N GLU A 641 22.42 -42.34 -1.13
CA GLU A 641 21.65 -43.11 -0.14
C GLU A 641 22.03 -44.60 -0.06
N THR A 642 22.67 -45.14 -1.09
CA THR A 642 23.22 -46.51 -1.10
C THR A 642 24.60 -46.64 -0.47
N ALA A 643 25.24 -45.53 -0.11
CA ALA A 643 26.63 -45.48 0.35
C ALA A 643 26.88 -44.39 1.42
N ILE A 644 26.01 -44.33 2.44
CA ILE A 644 26.06 -43.32 3.49
C ILE A 644 27.15 -43.65 4.52
N SER A 645 27.99 -42.66 4.83
CA SER A 645 29.00 -42.70 5.87
C SER A 645 28.53 -41.89 7.08
N GLU A 646 28.27 -42.57 8.18
CA GLU A 646 27.83 -41.94 9.44
C GLU A 646 28.90 -41.00 10.03
N SER A 647 30.19 -41.28 9.77
CA SER A 647 31.30 -40.40 10.18
C SER A 647 31.33 -39.05 9.47
N SER A 648 30.66 -38.92 8.31
CA SER A 648 30.52 -37.65 7.59
C SER A 648 29.46 -36.72 8.19
N GLY A 649 28.74 -37.16 9.23
CA GLY A 649 27.74 -36.36 9.90
C GLY A 649 26.58 -35.99 8.98
N LEU A 650 26.18 -34.72 8.98
CA LEU A 650 25.22 -34.17 8.03
C LEU A 650 25.81 -33.92 6.63
N TYR A 651 27.05 -34.32 6.35
CA TYR A 651 27.76 -33.96 5.12
C TYR A 651 27.87 -32.44 4.91
N TYR A 652 27.86 -31.71 6.03
CA TYR A 652 27.97 -30.26 6.09
C TYR A 652 29.25 -29.88 6.85
N PRO A 653 29.97 -28.81 6.46
CA PRO A 653 31.21 -28.42 7.11
C PRO A 653 31.08 -28.26 8.63
N GLY A 654 31.95 -28.93 9.39
CA GLY A 654 31.95 -28.86 10.86
C GLY A 654 30.92 -29.75 11.55
N SER A 655 30.19 -30.60 10.81
CA SER A 655 29.25 -31.56 11.39
C SER A 655 29.96 -32.74 12.07
N ALA A 656 29.54 -33.08 13.29
CA ALA A 656 29.90 -34.33 13.95
C ALA A 656 29.11 -35.52 13.36
N ALA A 657 29.54 -36.74 13.66
CA ALA A 657 28.94 -37.96 13.13
C ALA A 657 27.45 -38.11 13.46
N VAL A 658 26.69 -38.76 12.57
CA VAL A 658 25.24 -39.00 12.65
C VAL A 658 24.95 -40.47 12.45
N ASP A 659 24.20 -41.09 13.37
CA ASP A 659 23.79 -42.49 13.34
C ASP A 659 22.51 -42.65 12.49
N TYR A 660 22.67 -42.79 11.18
CA TYR A 660 21.57 -42.81 10.23
C TYR A 660 20.75 -44.11 10.29
N ASN A 661 21.29 -45.22 10.79
CA ASN A 661 20.51 -46.44 11.01
C ASN A 661 19.91 -46.56 12.42
N CYS A 662 20.21 -45.61 13.30
CA CYS A 662 19.67 -45.52 14.65
C CYS A 662 19.96 -46.74 15.54
N ASN A 663 21.11 -47.39 15.37
CA ASN A 663 21.49 -48.58 16.15
C ASN A 663 22.21 -48.25 17.47
N GLY A 664 22.49 -46.98 17.75
CA GLY A 664 23.20 -46.49 18.93
C GLY A 664 24.72 -46.40 18.77
N SER A 665 25.26 -46.59 17.56
CA SER A 665 26.70 -46.59 17.28
C SER A 665 27.02 -46.05 15.89
N ILE A 666 28.13 -45.29 15.78
CA ILE A 666 28.64 -44.82 14.49
C ILE A 666 29.36 -45.97 13.79
N ASN A 667 28.85 -46.36 12.63
CA ASN A 667 29.45 -47.38 11.78
C ASN A 667 30.63 -46.80 11.00
N GLY A 668 31.74 -47.54 10.98
CA GLY A 668 32.90 -47.21 10.15
C GLY A 668 32.76 -47.62 8.69
N SER A 669 31.70 -48.36 8.35
CA SER A 669 31.38 -48.82 6.98
C SER A 669 30.15 -48.08 6.45
N ASN A 670 30.05 -47.98 5.12
CA ASN A 670 28.89 -47.35 4.49
C ASN A 670 27.61 -48.17 4.69
N ILE A 671 26.47 -47.47 4.79
CA ILE A 671 25.14 -48.07 4.91
C ILE A 671 24.23 -47.66 3.74
N ASN A 672 23.15 -48.42 3.55
CA ASN A 672 22.04 -48.06 2.66
C ASN A 672 20.85 -47.62 3.49
N LYS A 673 20.34 -46.41 3.25
CA LYS A 673 19.17 -45.87 3.94
C LYS A 673 18.50 -44.79 3.08
N ASN A 674 17.20 -44.94 2.85
CA ASN A 674 16.36 -43.84 2.37
C ASN A 674 16.25 -42.78 3.48
N LEU A 675 16.87 -41.61 3.29
CA LEU A 675 16.97 -40.53 4.26
C LEU A 675 15.81 -39.55 4.18
N ASN A 676 15.43 -39.15 2.97
CA ASN A 676 14.37 -38.15 2.74
C ASN A 676 12.95 -38.74 2.85
N GLY A 677 12.81 -40.06 2.77
CA GLY A 677 11.53 -40.75 2.86
C GLY A 677 10.77 -40.87 1.55
N THR A 678 11.39 -40.47 0.43
CA THR A 678 10.80 -40.52 -0.91
C THR A 678 11.61 -41.46 -1.82
N GLY A 679 11.02 -41.89 -2.94
CA GLY A 679 11.72 -42.76 -3.88
C GLY A 679 12.08 -44.15 -3.32
N ASN A 680 13.06 -44.81 -3.96
CA ASN A 680 13.47 -46.18 -3.63
C ASN A 680 14.66 -46.25 -2.64
N GLY A 681 15.17 -45.12 -2.15
CA GLY A 681 16.34 -45.09 -1.27
C GLY A 681 17.67 -45.25 -2.03
N ASP A 682 17.71 -44.89 -3.30
CA ASP A 682 18.87 -44.95 -4.18
C ASP A 682 19.26 -43.59 -4.77
N GLU A 683 18.74 -42.51 -4.18
CA GLU A 683 18.92 -41.15 -4.66
C GLU A 683 20.27 -40.56 -4.25
N THR A 684 20.67 -39.50 -4.94
CA THR A 684 21.77 -38.62 -4.51
C THR A 684 21.19 -37.30 -4.07
N LEU A 685 21.28 -37.03 -2.76
CA LEU A 685 20.79 -35.81 -2.14
C LEU A 685 21.89 -34.75 -2.20
N ASN A 686 21.63 -33.66 -2.90
CA ASN A 686 22.55 -32.52 -2.98
C ASN A 686 22.13 -31.45 -1.98
N GLY A 687 23.09 -30.93 -1.22
CA GLY A 687 22.91 -29.68 -0.47
C GLY A 687 23.02 -28.47 -1.41
N PHE A 688 22.76 -27.28 -0.87
CA PHE A 688 22.77 -26.03 -1.62
C PHE A 688 23.24 -24.87 -0.74
N ASP A 689 23.91 -23.88 -1.34
CA ASP A 689 24.36 -22.66 -0.67
C ASP A 689 23.39 -21.52 -1.00
N ASP A 690 22.45 -21.32 -0.09
CA ASP A 690 21.40 -20.31 -0.22
C ASP A 690 21.97 -18.90 -0.19
N TRP A 691 22.91 -18.61 0.71
CA TRP A 691 23.44 -17.26 0.85
C TRP A 691 24.25 -16.82 -0.36
N THR A 692 24.96 -17.75 -1.01
CA THR A 692 25.59 -17.46 -2.29
C THR A 692 24.55 -17.17 -3.38
N LYS A 693 23.43 -17.91 -3.44
CA LYS A 693 22.33 -17.60 -4.37
C LYS A 693 21.71 -16.23 -4.08
N VAL A 694 21.32 -15.95 -2.83
CA VAL A 694 20.69 -14.68 -2.43
C VAL A 694 21.59 -13.49 -2.76
N ASN A 695 22.90 -13.60 -2.53
CA ASN A 695 23.86 -12.54 -2.89
C ASN A 695 24.02 -12.36 -4.41
N ALA A 696 23.95 -13.44 -5.18
CA ALA A 696 24.11 -13.38 -6.64
C ALA A 696 22.85 -12.88 -7.35
N SER A 697 21.66 -13.23 -6.84
CA SER A 697 20.37 -12.79 -7.37
C SER A 697 20.08 -11.31 -7.07
N GLY A 698 20.67 -10.75 -6.01
CA GLY A 698 20.36 -9.41 -5.53
C GLY A 698 19.05 -9.34 -4.75
N ILE A 699 18.76 -8.18 -4.15
CA ILE A 699 17.43 -7.84 -3.61
C ILE A 699 16.79 -6.98 -4.68
N ILE A 700 15.97 -7.58 -5.52
CA ILE A 700 15.21 -6.81 -6.49
C ILE A 700 13.79 -7.38 -6.44
N PHE A 701 12.82 -6.48 -6.48
CA PHE A 701 11.38 -6.74 -6.54
C PHE A 701 11.05 -7.43 -7.87
N HIS A 702 11.38 -8.70 -7.95
CA HIS A 702 11.46 -9.45 -9.19
C HIS A 702 10.11 -10.06 -9.57
N ARG A 703 9.85 -10.08 -10.88
CA ARG A 703 8.79 -10.84 -11.54
C ARG A 703 9.35 -11.53 -12.77
N LYS A 704 8.93 -12.76 -13.04
CA LYS A 704 9.39 -13.50 -14.23
C LYS A 704 8.70 -13.04 -15.49
N SER A 705 9.43 -13.04 -16.62
CA SER A 705 8.82 -12.91 -17.95
C SER A 705 7.91 -14.10 -18.31
N ALA A 706 7.92 -15.21 -17.58
CA ALA A 706 7.10 -16.39 -17.86
C ALA A 706 6.05 -16.66 -16.75
N GLY A 707 4.76 -16.58 -17.11
CA GLY A 707 3.59 -16.92 -16.29
C GLY A 707 2.66 -15.71 -16.06
N THR A 708 1.35 -15.75 -16.31
CA THR A 708 0.39 -16.84 -16.57
C THR A 708 -0.28 -16.69 -17.96
N ASP A 709 -0.69 -17.83 -18.57
CA ASP A 709 -1.98 -18.02 -19.29
C ASP A 709 -2.07 -19.32 -20.13
N SER A 710 -1.03 -20.15 -20.22
CA SER A 710 -1.19 -21.52 -20.70
C SER A 710 -0.13 -22.44 -20.10
N GLY A 711 -0.59 -23.50 -19.43
CA GLY A 711 0.28 -24.50 -18.83
C GLY A 711 1.14 -25.22 -19.87
N TYR A 712 2.46 -25.19 -19.68
CA TYR A 712 3.32 -26.30 -20.02
C TYR A 712 4.58 -26.23 -19.15
N PHE A 713 4.83 -27.31 -18.40
CA PHE A 713 6.06 -27.52 -17.65
C PHE A 713 7.20 -27.88 -18.61
N GLN A 714 8.36 -27.22 -18.52
CA GLN A 714 9.62 -27.85 -18.11
C GLN A 714 10.85 -26.95 -18.32
N THR A 715 11.78 -27.12 -17.39
CA THR A 715 13.25 -26.96 -17.44
C THR A 715 13.88 -25.56 -17.49
N ILE A 716 14.48 -25.18 -16.34
CA ILE A 716 15.91 -24.85 -16.11
C ILE A 716 16.58 -23.75 -16.97
N ASP A 717 17.47 -22.96 -16.33
CA ASP A 717 18.55 -22.15 -16.92
C ASP A 717 18.18 -20.95 -17.82
N GLY A 718 18.24 -19.75 -17.25
CA GLY A 718 18.57 -18.54 -18.02
C GLY A 718 17.44 -17.55 -18.31
N GLU A 719 16.27 -17.66 -17.69
CA GLU A 719 15.26 -16.62 -17.77
C GLU A 719 15.60 -15.45 -16.84
N LYS A 720 15.64 -14.23 -17.40
CA LYS A 720 15.91 -13.01 -16.64
C LYS A 720 14.67 -12.55 -15.89
N LEU A 721 14.89 -12.05 -14.69
CA LEU A 721 13.88 -11.46 -13.83
C LEU A 721 13.69 -9.98 -14.20
N HIS A 722 12.46 -9.49 -14.06
CA HIS A 722 12.01 -8.22 -14.58
C HIS A 722 11.26 -7.43 -13.51
N ILE A 723 11.51 -6.12 -13.44
CA ILE A 723 10.85 -5.22 -12.49
C ILE A 723 9.55 -4.71 -13.12
N ASP A 724 8.41 -5.00 -12.50
CA ASP A 724 7.14 -4.33 -12.82
C ASP A 724 6.73 -3.48 -11.62
N PRO A 725 6.68 -2.15 -11.79
CA PRO A 725 6.54 -1.25 -10.66
C PRO A 725 5.11 -1.14 -10.10
N VAL A 726 4.11 -1.72 -10.77
CA VAL A 726 2.70 -1.45 -10.45
C VAL A 726 1.88 -2.70 -10.23
N GLY A 727 2.15 -3.77 -10.98
CA GLY A 727 1.21 -4.88 -11.11
C GLY A 727 1.13 -5.74 -9.86
N ASN A 728 0.17 -6.64 -9.84
CA ASN A 728 0.24 -7.87 -9.06
C ASN A 728 0.18 -8.99 -10.10
N ASP A 729 1.31 -9.63 -10.40
CA ASP A 729 1.33 -10.79 -11.29
C ASP A 729 1.68 -12.02 -10.48
N ARG A 730 0.75 -12.97 -10.47
CA ARG A 730 0.89 -14.19 -9.72
C ARG A 730 2.09 -15.00 -10.22
N GLN A 731 3.06 -15.22 -9.34
CA GLN A 731 4.16 -16.12 -9.63
C GLN A 731 3.81 -17.57 -9.24
N PRO A 732 4.55 -18.57 -9.76
CA PRO A 732 4.44 -19.94 -9.28
C PRO A 732 4.70 -20.04 -7.77
N VAL A 733 4.06 -21.01 -7.13
CA VAL A 733 4.28 -21.36 -5.72
C VAL A 733 4.78 -22.81 -5.64
N VAL A 734 5.46 -23.18 -4.56
CA VAL A 734 5.74 -24.60 -4.25
C VAL A 734 4.56 -25.16 -3.46
N ASP A 735 4.35 -26.47 -3.51
CA ASP A 735 3.36 -27.15 -2.69
C ASP A 735 3.81 -27.16 -1.22
N GLU A 736 2.97 -26.63 -0.34
CA GLU A 736 3.26 -26.51 1.08
C GLU A 736 2.47 -27.55 1.89
N PRO A 737 3.12 -28.60 2.43
CA PRO A 737 2.45 -29.68 3.13
C PRO A 737 1.84 -29.24 4.46
N ASP A 738 0.81 -29.98 4.88
CA ASP A 738 0.29 -29.89 6.24
C ASP A 738 1.33 -30.43 7.26
N MET A 739 1.74 -29.57 8.20
CA MET A 739 2.65 -29.89 9.31
C MET A 739 1.90 -30.34 10.58
N ALA A 740 0.97 -31.29 10.46
CA ALA A 740 0.09 -31.74 11.55
C ALA A 740 0.82 -32.17 12.84
N TRP A 741 2.06 -32.65 12.74
CA TRP A 741 2.87 -33.04 13.90
C TRP A 741 3.29 -31.87 14.79
N ALA A 742 3.31 -30.64 14.25
CA ALA A 742 3.79 -29.44 14.92
C ALA A 742 2.70 -28.70 15.72
N ARG A 743 1.43 -29.09 15.55
CA ARG A 743 0.26 -28.46 16.19
C ARG A 743 0.09 -28.90 17.64
N GLU A 744 -0.44 -28.01 18.47
CA GLU A 744 -0.93 -28.39 19.80
C GLU A 744 -2.35 -28.95 19.69
N LYS A 745 -2.65 -29.99 20.47
CA LYS A 745 -3.96 -30.65 20.50
C LYS A 745 -4.85 -30.10 21.60
#